data_AF-A0A937BRJ8-F1
#
_entry.id   AF-A0A937BRJ8-F1
#
_cell.length_a   1.000
_cell.length_b   1.000
_cell.length_c   1.000
_cell.angle_alpha   90.00
_cell.angle_beta   90.00
_cell.angle_gamma   90.00
#
_symmetry.space_group_name_H-M   'P 1'
#
loop_
_entity.id
_entity.type
_entity.pdbx_description
1 polymer ?
#
loop_
_entity_poly.entity_id
_entity_poly.type
_entity_poly.pdbx_seq_one_letter_code
_entity_poly.pdbx_strand_id
1 'polypeptide(L)'
;MKRTLLLFLSYLLATQTHAQIRAFAPRYSNTSVRGNIVYVANNIITTSGVSPYENPPGGTNKNNGAPGVNIDVTSTNSTIFNYGTTWKYLDNGSNQGTGWSATGFNDASWASGAAELGYGDAPVTTVSYGSNVNNKYITTYFRKTVNIVNPSSYSSFLAGIRRDDGCVVYVNGVQVFISNLTAPVAFNTLATNAADDGATPQTFTIPTSAFVNGTNVIAVEIHQTNATSSDLTFDMALTAVTNSGNTNASSADLNLPSCASVLWAGLYWGSTLGTSSQSSWRASRDTVKFKIPGAAGYNTVVSTQTDLHDSSAANNHTGYTAFANVTSLLNASSPNGTYIIANVTSPVSTGLNNQTAGWSLVVVYSDPTTIPRNLVVFDGFDMIAPGGQKDIPIAGFLTPLTGPVSCEFGAICYDGDRGSSDGFFFKQDSAAGVGTYTDLSNTGTSGNADSWNSTISYFGADVSTRNPDHTNTLGYDADIVRLSNPSNTILGNNKTSARIRISSPSSGGENFFLQVVTSSISVMNPTFNVVKSATDLSGGALLPGDSLLYTIIYQNNGTDTSIHTVVLDSIPYNAIYKAGTLTVNGISKTDASGDDIAEYDATNNRVVFRVGTGATSAVGGQMIPNANDTVTFKVKVTDVCSILECDHDVSNQAYITYTGKNSGQSLVDYSGTLVAGCFVPGPIVNTVTGNCGTRNDTTVVNVCPATTYTLPAANYTGYLFYRAQPFTPANLFNTATAITSSGTYWAFIQSPSGGCKDTIRFFVIIVNCLDIDDDDDGIPDYVESNGADAFADTDGDGNPDFTDPSYAGFIDTNIDGVNDNFDTDLDGIPNPV
;
A
#
# COMPACT_ATOMS: atom_id res chain seq x y z
N MET A 1 44.45 -50.75 -10.63
CA MET A 1 43.07 -50.79 -11.16
C MET A 1 41.99 -50.59 -10.07
N LYS A 2 42.22 -49.71 -9.07
CA LYS A 2 41.25 -49.38 -7.99
C LYS A 2 41.22 -47.90 -7.57
N ARG A 3 41.94 -47.02 -8.28
CA ARG A 3 41.95 -45.56 -8.04
C ARG A 3 41.35 -44.73 -9.18
N THR A 4 41.06 -45.34 -10.32
CA THR A 4 40.48 -44.65 -11.50
C THR A 4 38.96 -44.77 -11.58
N LEU A 5 38.33 -45.61 -10.74
CA LEU A 5 36.87 -45.83 -10.75
C LEU A 5 36.12 -44.89 -9.78
N LEU A 6 36.80 -44.25 -8.83
CA LEU A 6 36.18 -43.29 -7.89
C LEU A 6 36.11 -41.85 -8.44
N LEU A 7 36.95 -41.50 -9.43
CA LEU A 7 36.91 -40.20 -10.09
C LEU A 7 35.88 -40.11 -11.22
N PHE A 8 35.41 -41.25 -11.75
CA PHE A 8 34.31 -41.27 -12.74
C PHE A 8 32.91 -41.29 -12.09
N LEU A 9 32.80 -41.62 -10.80
CA LEU A 9 31.53 -41.59 -10.06
C LEU A 9 31.29 -40.27 -9.32
N SER A 10 32.31 -39.41 -9.21
CA SER A 10 32.23 -38.07 -8.59
C SER A 10 32.10 -36.92 -9.61
N TYR A 11 32.14 -37.23 -10.92
CA TYR A 11 31.87 -36.27 -12.01
C TYR A 11 30.55 -36.53 -12.74
N LEU A 12 29.73 -37.47 -12.25
CA LEU A 12 28.37 -37.74 -12.74
C LEU A 12 27.28 -37.34 -11.71
N LEU A 13 27.60 -36.37 -10.86
CA LEU A 13 26.65 -35.60 -10.05
C LEU A 13 26.86 -34.12 -10.34
N ALA A 14 26.81 -33.76 -11.63
CA ALA A 14 26.34 -32.45 -12.00
C ALA A 14 24.87 -32.40 -11.55
N THR A 15 24.60 -31.62 -10.51
CA THR A 15 23.27 -31.36 -9.97
C THR A 15 22.37 -30.85 -11.08
N GLN A 16 21.61 -31.74 -11.73
CA GLN A 16 20.34 -31.34 -12.32
C GLN A 16 19.46 -30.98 -11.12
N THR A 17 19.34 -29.69 -10.85
CA THR A 17 18.35 -29.15 -9.93
C THR A 17 16.99 -29.56 -10.46
N HIS A 18 16.45 -30.64 -9.91
CA HIS A 18 15.05 -31.01 -10.07
C HIS A 18 14.22 -29.85 -9.52
N ALA A 19 13.05 -29.57 -10.11
CA ALA A 19 12.17 -28.45 -9.79
C ALA A 19 12.21 -28.04 -8.30
N GLN A 20 12.44 -26.75 -8.01
CA GLN A 20 12.47 -26.27 -6.63
C GLN A 20 11.05 -26.28 -6.06
N ILE A 21 10.61 -27.45 -5.57
CA ILE A 21 9.41 -27.56 -4.74
C ILE A 21 9.69 -26.78 -3.45
N ARG A 22 8.90 -25.74 -3.20
CA ARG A 22 8.97 -24.95 -1.97
C ARG A 22 7.75 -25.24 -1.11
N ALA A 23 7.99 -25.65 0.12
CA ALA A 23 6.92 -25.88 1.07
C ALA A 23 6.08 -24.61 1.27
N PHE A 24 4.76 -24.77 1.34
CA PHE A 24 3.84 -23.68 1.63
C PHE A 24 4.00 -23.25 3.09
N ALA A 25 4.30 -21.97 3.30
CA ALA A 25 4.42 -21.36 4.61
C ALA A 25 3.71 -20.00 4.65
N PRO A 26 3.24 -19.54 5.82
CA PRO A 26 2.70 -18.19 5.95
C PRO A 26 3.75 -17.13 5.56
N ARG A 27 3.47 -16.35 4.53
CA ARG A 27 4.23 -15.15 4.17
C ARG A 27 3.68 -13.90 4.85
N TYR A 28 2.37 -13.86 5.05
CA TYR A 28 1.69 -12.88 5.89
C TYR A 28 0.73 -13.62 6.81
N SER A 29 0.67 -13.21 8.07
CA SER A 29 -0.33 -13.71 9.02
C SER A 29 -0.70 -12.59 9.98
N ASN A 30 -2.00 -12.37 10.15
CA ASN A 30 -2.56 -11.55 11.20
C ASN A 30 -3.72 -12.31 11.84
N THR A 31 -3.62 -12.58 13.14
CA THR A 31 -4.57 -13.44 13.85
C THR A 31 -5.88 -12.73 14.18
N SER A 32 -5.93 -11.40 14.10
CA SER A 32 -7.09 -10.61 14.45
C SER A 32 -7.04 -9.22 13.83
N VAL A 33 -7.68 -9.05 12.68
CA VAL A 33 -7.85 -7.74 12.05
C VAL A 33 -9.22 -7.60 11.42
N ARG A 34 -9.84 -6.43 11.55
CA ARG A 34 -11.04 -6.08 10.79
C ARG A 34 -10.57 -5.75 9.37
N GLY A 35 -10.80 -6.65 8.43
CA GLY A 35 -10.22 -6.56 7.10
C GLY A 35 -10.44 -7.82 6.28
N ASN A 36 -9.85 -7.85 5.09
CA ASN A 36 -9.91 -9.02 4.21
C ASN A 36 -8.73 -9.09 3.23
N ILE A 37 -8.76 -10.08 2.34
CA ILE A 37 -7.79 -10.30 1.27
C ILE A 37 -8.50 -10.18 -0.07
N VAL A 38 -7.88 -9.50 -1.03
CA VAL A 38 -8.37 -9.39 -2.42
C VAL A 38 -7.22 -9.61 -3.40
N TYR A 39 -7.55 -10.12 -4.59
CA TYR A 39 -6.62 -10.28 -5.69
C TYR A 39 -6.85 -9.23 -6.77
N VAL A 40 -5.76 -8.74 -7.34
CA VAL A 40 -5.75 -7.96 -8.58
C VAL A 40 -4.86 -8.71 -9.53
N ALA A 41 -5.42 -9.30 -10.58
CA ALA A 41 -4.72 -10.29 -11.38
C ALA A 41 -5.09 -10.20 -12.85
N ASN A 42 -4.16 -10.58 -13.72
CA ASN A 42 -4.46 -10.81 -15.12
C ASN A 42 -3.46 -11.77 -15.79
N ASN A 43 -3.89 -12.44 -16.85
CA ASN A 43 -3.02 -13.22 -17.72
C ASN A 43 -2.24 -12.32 -18.69
N ILE A 44 -1.18 -12.85 -19.29
CA ILE A 44 -0.39 -12.16 -20.31
C ILE A 44 -0.23 -12.97 -21.60
N ILE A 45 -0.86 -14.14 -21.70
CA ILE A 45 -0.85 -15.00 -22.90
C ILE A 45 -2.29 -15.23 -23.37
N THR A 46 -2.51 -15.18 -24.69
CA THR A 46 -3.75 -15.58 -25.38
C THR A 46 -3.42 -16.48 -26.60
N THR A 47 -4.40 -17.16 -27.21
CA THR A 47 -4.21 -18.03 -28.39
C THR A 47 -4.21 -17.25 -29.71
N SER A 48 -4.68 -16.01 -29.71
CA SER A 48 -4.83 -15.17 -30.89
C SER A 48 -3.71 -14.15 -31.08
N GLY A 49 -3.02 -13.80 -29.98
CA GLY A 49 -2.29 -12.55 -29.89
C GLY A 49 -3.22 -11.38 -30.02
N VAL A 50 -3.15 -10.44 -29.08
CA VAL A 50 -3.94 -9.22 -29.24
C VAL A 50 -3.36 -8.41 -30.41
N SER A 51 -3.92 -8.64 -31.61
CA SER A 51 -4.60 -7.54 -32.26
C SER A 51 -5.53 -6.90 -31.22
N PRO A 52 -5.62 -5.58 -31.07
CA PRO A 52 -6.56 -4.92 -30.14
C PRO A 52 -8.05 -5.16 -30.45
N TYR A 53 -8.37 -6.22 -31.20
CA TYR A 53 -9.67 -6.63 -31.71
C TYR A 53 -9.98 -8.11 -31.49
N GLU A 54 -9.38 -8.82 -30.52
CA GLU A 54 -10.17 -9.92 -29.97
C GLU A 54 -11.34 -9.30 -29.21
N ASN A 55 -12.47 -9.19 -29.92
CA ASN A 55 -13.72 -8.90 -29.27
C ASN A 55 -13.94 -9.98 -28.21
N PRO A 56 -14.21 -9.59 -26.95
CA PRO A 56 -14.85 -10.49 -26.02
C PRO A 56 -16.06 -11.17 -26.70
N PRO A 57 -16.28 -12.48 -26.50
CA PRO A 57 -15.55 -13.34 -25.59
C PRO A 57 -14.34 -14.03 -26.23
N GLY A 58 -13.25 -14.15 -25.46
CA GLY A 58 -12.06 -14.92 -25.80
C GLY A 58 -12.36 -16.40 -26.08
N GLY A 59 -11.39 -17.08 -26.70
CA GLY A 59 -11.53 -18.41 -27.30
C GLY A 59 -12.19 -19.51 -26.45
N THR A 60 -12.96 -20.36 -27.13
CA THR A 60 -13.64 -21.55 -26.56
C THR A 60 -12.72 -22.74 -26.32
N ASN A 61 -11.43 -22.59 -26.59
CA ASN A 61 -10.47 -23.68 -26.49
C ASN A 61 -10.32 -24.14 -25.04
N LYS A 62 -10.45 -25.45 -24.88
CA LYS A 62 -10.33 -26.14 -23.59
C LYS A 62 -8.99 -25.87 -22.90
N ASN A 63 -7.93 -25.79 -23.70
CA ASN A 63 -6.55 -25.70 -23.25
C ASN A 63 -5.72 -24.74 -24.09
N ASN A 64 -4.50 -24.53 -23.64
CA ASN A 64 -3.42 -23.78 -24.30
C ASN A 64 -2.66 -24.59 -25.37
N GLY A 65 -3.33 -25.55 -26.05
CA GLY A 65 -2.71 -26.49 -27.00
C GLY A 65 -2.25 -25.91 -28.35
N ALA A 66 -2.46 -24.63 -28.58
CA ALA A 66 -2.01 -23.89 -29.77
C ALA A 66 -0.88 -22.91 -29.42
N PRO A 67 -0.10 -22.43 -30.40
CA PRO A 67 0.91 -21.40 -30.15
C PRO A 67 0.29 -20.16 -29.49
N GLY A 68 0.73 -19.86 -28.27
CA GLY A 68 0.31 -18.67 -27.54
C GLY A 68 0.99 -17.42 -28.08
N VAL A 69 0.41 -16.26 -27.78
CA VAL A 69 0.95 -14.94 -28.09
C VAL A 69 0.81 -14.03 -26.87
N ASN A 70 1.77 -13.13 -26.68
CA ASN A 70 1.77 -12.21 -25.56
C ASN A 70 0.74 -11.09 -25.73
N ILE A 71 0.11 -10.74 -24.60
CA ILE A 71 -0.75 -9.58 -24.46
C ILE A 71 0.13 -8.36 -24.19
N ASP A 72 -0.17 -7.22 -24.82
CA ASP A 72 0.48 -5.95 -24.50
C ASP A 72 -0.46 -4.74 -24.60
N VAL A 73 -1.07 -4.41 -23.46
CA VAL A 73 -1.99 -3.26 -23.31
C VAL A 73 -1.27 -1.91 -23.21
N THR A 74 0.07 -1.91 -23.22
CA THR A 74 0.85 -0.66 -23.21
C THR A 74 1.12 -0.14 -24.62
N SER A 75 0.91 -0.97 -25.62
CA SER A 75 0.93 -0.58 -27.02
C SER A 75 -0.34 0.20 -27.37
N THR A 76 -0.18 1.32 -28.07
CA THR A 76 -1.29 2.10 -28.63
C THR A 76 -1.22 2.10 -30.15
N ASN A 77 -2.40 2.06 -30.78
CA ASN A 77 -2.53 2.08 -32.23
C ASN A 77 -2.62 3.51 -32.76
N SER A 78 -1.84 3.81 -33.80
CA SER A 78 -1.90 5.05 -34.56
C SER A 78 -2.30 4.73 -36.00
N THR A 79 -3.49 5.15 -36.41
CA THR A 79 -3.96 4.95 -37.78
C THR A 79 -3.09 5.73 -38.76
N ILE A 80 -2.49 5.04 -39.74
CA ILE A 80 -1.76 5.68 -40.85
C ILE A 80 -2.74 6.03 -41.96
N PHE A 81 -3.62 5.10 -42.34
CA PHE A 81 -4.79 5.38 -43.18
C PHE A 81 -5.88 4.31 -42.97
N ASN A 82 -7.14 4.72 -43.13
CA ASN A 82 -8.30 3.83 -43.06
C ASN A 82 -8.65 3.24 -44.44
N TYR A 83 -9.52 2.24 -44.42
CA TYR A 83 -10.33 1.86 -45.59
C TYR A 83 -11.04 3.09 -46.18
N GLY A 84 -11.32 3.03 -47.48
CA GLY A 84 -11.94 4.12 -48.22
C GLY A 84 -10.99 5.28 -48.56
N THR A 85 -9.70 5.16 -48.24
CA THR A 85 -8.71 6.20 -48.56
C THR A 85 -8.44 6.27 -50.06
N THR A 86 -7.93 7.40 -50.54
CA THR A 86 -7.55 7.57 -51.95
C THR A 86 -6.27 6.80 -52.30
N TRP A 87 -6.31 6.11 -53.43
CA TRP A 87 -5.18 5.42 -54.04
C TRP A 87 -4.97 5.92 -55.47
N LYS A 88 -3.71 5.91 -55.93
CA LYS A 88 -3.42 5.97 -57.36
C LYS A 88 -3.59 4.59 -57.96
N TYR A 89 -4.09 4.51 -59.19
CA TYR A 89 -4.30 3.24 -59.87
C TYR A 89 -3.94 3.29 -61.35
N LEU A 90 -3.61 2.11 -61.89
CA LEU A 90 -3.41 1.87 -63.31
C LEU A 90 -4.20 0.63 -63.72
N ASP A 91 -5.17 0.84 -64.61
CA ASP A 91 -6.23 -0.09 -65.01
C ASP A 91 -6.27 -0.33 -66.53
N ASN A 92 -5.15 -0.10 -67.21
CA ASN A 92 -5.05 -0.20 -68.67
C ASN A 92 -4.53 -1.56 -69.18
N GLY A 93 -4.36 -2.54 -68.28
CA GLY A 93 -3.88 -3.89 -68.57
C GLY A 93 -2.41 -3.99 -69.01
N SER A 94 -1.62 -2.92 -68.91
CA SER A 94 -0.21 -2.94 -69.30
C SER A 94 0.67 -3.63 -68.26
N ASN A 95 1.70 -4.36 -68.72
CA ASN A 95 2.70 -4.97 -67.84
C ASN A 95 3.66 -3.90 -67.30
N GLN A 96 3.67 -3.69 -65.98
CA GLN A 96 4.51 -2.68 -65.32
C GLN A 96 5.92 -3.19 -64.93
N GLY A 97 6.23 -4.47 -65.19
CA GLY A 97 7.48 -5.10 -64.79
C GLY A 97 7.66 -5.10 -63.26
N THR A 98 8.89 -4.97 -62.77
CA THR A 98 9.21 -5.00 -61.33
C THR A 98 9.55 -3.62 -60.74
N GLY A 99 9.80 -2.61 -61.59
CA GLY A 99 10.25 -1.28 -61.13
C GLY A 99 9.13 -0.40 -60.56
N TRP A 100 7.86 -0.71 -60.88
CA TRP A 100 6.72 0.11 -60.50
C TRP A 100 6.36 0.04 -59.02
N SER A 101 6.90 -0.90 -58.23
CA SER A 101 6.65 -0.97 -56.78
C SER A 101 7.66 -0.15 -55.97
N ALA A 102 8.74 0.33 -56.61
CA ALA A 102 9.80 1.10 -55.98
C ALA A 102 9.35 2.52 -55.60
N THR A 103 10.01 3.10 -54.60
CA THR A 103 9.74 4.47 -54.11
C THR A 103 9.95 5.54 -55.17
N GLY A 104 10.97 5.39 -56.02
CA GLY A 104 11.33 6.36 -57.06
C GLY A 104 10.51 6.28 -58.35
N PHE A 105 9.53 5.36 -58.45
CA PHE A 105 8.71 5.25 -59.65
C PHE A 105 7.78 6.47 -59.80
N ASN A 106 7.75 7.04 -61.00
CA ASN A 106 6.91 8.18 -61.31
C ASN A 106 5.49 7.74 -61.72
N ASP A 107 4.56 7.80 -60.77
CA ASP A 107 3.13 7.52 -60.96
C ASP A 107 2.29 8.79 -61.20
N ALA A 108 2.90 9.91 -61.60
CA ALA A 108 2.18 11.18 -61.81
C ALA A 108 1.06 11.09 -62.85
N SER A 109 1.19 10.19 -63.83
CA SER A 109 0.18 9.96 -64.87
C SER A 109 -0.90 8.95 -64.49
N TRP A 110 -0.82 8.31 -63.32
CA TRP A 110 -1.82 7.35 -62.86
C TRP A 110 -3.05 8.10 -62.38
N ALA A 111 -4.22 7.55 -62.66
CA ALA A 111 -5.48 8.07 -62.12
C ALA A 111 -5.52 7.89 -60.60
N SER A 112 -6.41 8.62 -59.92
CA SER A 112 -6.57 8.50 -58.47
C SER A 112 -8.04 8.51 -58.09
N GLY A 113 -8.43 7.68 -57.12
CA GLY A 113 -9.80 7.61 -56.63
C GLY A 113 -9.87 7.03 -55.22
N ALA A 114 -10.99 7.28 -54.54
CA ALA A 114 -11.26 6.70 -53.22
C ALA A 114 -11.55 5.21 -53.35
N ALA A 115 -10.97 4.41 -52.46
CA ALA A 115 -11.40 3.03 -52.30
C ALA A 115 -12.84 3.00 -51.74
N GLU A 116 -13.63 1.95 -51.92
CA GLU A 116 -13.34 0.70 -52.62
C GLU A 116 -13.17 0.91 -54.15
N LEU A 117 -12.03 0.48 -54.72
CA LEU A 117 -11.76 0.58 -56.15
C LEU A 117 -12.06 -0.76 -56.83
N GLY A 118 -12.74 -0.74 -57.97
CA GLY A 118 -13.24 -1.98 -58.54
C GLY A 118 -14.14 -1.87 -59.76
N TYR A 119 -14.82 -2.95 -60.10
CA TYR A 119 -15.98 -2.98 -60.99
C TYR A 119 -16.92 -4.11 -60.57
N GLY A 120 -18.16 -4.13 -61.05
CA GLY A 120 -19.17 -5.09 -60.60
C GLY A 120 -19.94 -4.54 -59.41
N ASP A 121 -19.52 -4.90 -58.19
CA ASP A 121 -20.27 -4.72 -56.93
C ASP A 121 -20.28 -3.30 -56.36
N ALA A 122 -20.72 -2.34 -57.18
CA ALA A 122 -20.92 -0.94 -56.79
C ALA A 122 -19.67 -0.29 -56.14
N PRO A 123 -18.51 -0.30 -56.82
CA PRO A 123 -17.29 0.31 -56.30
C PRO A 123 -17.46 1.83 -56.11
N VAL A 124 -16.72 2.40 -55.16
CA VAL A 124 -16.65 3.87 -54.97
C VAL A 124 -15.93 4.51 -56.14
N THR A 125 -14.83 3.91 -56.59
CA THR A 125 -14.14 4.29 -57.82
C THR A 125 -14.14 3.13 -58.80
N THR A 126 -14.79 3.31 -59.95
CA THR A 126 -14.74 2.31 -61.01
C THR A 126 -13.38 2.28 -61.70
N VAL A 127 -12.74 1.12 -61.77
CA VAL A 127 -11.56 0.86 -62.61
C VAL A 127 -11.96 0.15 -63.90
N SER A 128 -11.24 0.41 -64.98
CA SER A 128 -11.46 -0.19 -66.29
C SER A 128 -11.03 -1.66 -66.31
N TYR A 129 -11.87 -2.53 -66.87
CA TYR A 129 -11.50 -3.91 -67.20
C TYR A 129 -11.07 -4.07 -68.67
N GLY A 130 -10.96 -2.98 -69.42
CA GLY A 130 -10.73 -2.98 -70.86
C GLY A 130 -12.01 -3.00 -71.68
N SER A 131 -11.88 -3.19 -73.00
CA SER A 131 -13.01 -3.07 -73.95
C SER A 131 -13.77 -4.38 -74.20
N ASN A 132 -13.35 -5.50 -73.63
CA ASN A 132 -13.94 -6.82 -73.87
C ASN A 132 -14.32 -7.50 -72.55
N VAL A 133 -15.62 -7.63 -72.31
CA VAL A 133 -16.17 -8.27 -71.11
C VAL A 133 -15.78 -9.75 -70.98
N ASN A 134 -15.48 -10.42 -72.09
CA ASN A 134 -15.04 -11.82 -72.11
C ASN A 134 -13.51 -12.00 -72.03
N ASN A 135 -12.76 -10.89 -71.98
CA ASN A 135 -11.30 -10.90 -71.90
C ASN A 135 -10.81 -9.63 -71.17
N LYS A 136 -11.17 -9.56 -69.89
CA LYS A 136 -10.80 -8.47 -68.97
C LYS A 136 -9.31 -8.50 -68.64
N TYR A 137 -8.79 -7.36 -68.21
CA TYR A 137 -7.41 -7.28 -67.71
C TYR A 137 -7.24 -8.13 -66.45
N ILE A 138 -6.19 -8.95 -66.42
CA ILE A 138 -5.90 -9.82 -65.27
C ILE A 138 -5.41 -9.02 -64.07
N THR A 139 -4.59 -7.99 -64.30
CA THR A 139 -3.96 -7.21 -63.23
C THR A 139 -4.34 -5.75 -63.26
N THR A 140 -4.68 -5.22 -62.08
CA THR A 140 -4.82 -3.78 -61.81
C THR A 140 -3.82 -3.39 -60.72
N TYR A 141 -3.12 -2.27 -60.91
CA TYR A 141 -2.08 -1.81 -60.00
C TYR A 141 -2.56 -0.62 -59.17
N PHE A 142 -2.17 -0.59 -57.90
CA PHE A 142 -2.49 0.46 -56.95
C PHE A 142 -1.25 0.95 -56.23
N ARG A 143 -1.15 2.25 -55.99
CA ARG A 143 -0.03 2.89 -55.29
C ARG A 143 -0.51 3.96 -54.30
N LYS A 144 0.12 4.01 -53.14
CA LYS A 144 -0.10 5.04 -52.12
C LYS A 144 1.22 5.47 -51.51
N THR A 145 1.42 6.77 -51.44
CA THR A 145 2.53 7.37 -50.70
C THR A 145 2.07 7.67 -49.27
N VAL A 146 2.88 7.29 -48.29
CA VAL A 146 2.64 7.56 -46.86
C VAL A 146 3.88 8.19 -46.24
N ASN A 147 3.69 9.05 -45.26
CA ASN A 147 4.78 9.63 -44.48
C ASN A 147 4.82 9.01 -43.09
N ILE A 148 5.89 8.30 -42.77
CA ILE A 148 6.10 7.62 -41.49
C ILE A 148 7.36 8.19 -40.86
N VAL A 149 7.18 9.01 -39.82
CA VAL A 149 8.29 9.58 -39.06
C VAL A 149 8.77 8.54 -38.05
N ASN A 150 10.07 8.31 -38.00
CA ASN A 150 10.74 7.40 -37.07
C ASN A 150 10.09 6.01 -36.98
N PRO A 151 10.14 5.16 -38.02
CA PRO A 151 9.55 3.81 -37.99
C PRO A 151 9.94 2.96 -36.77
N SER A 152 11.13 3.19 -36.18
CA SER A 152 11.59 2.51 -34.97
C SER A 152 10.85 2.89 -33.67
N SER A 153 10.02 3.95 -33.66
CA SER A 153 9.13 4.24 -32.53
C SER A 153 7.90 3.34 -32.50
N TYR A 154 7.71 2.51 -33.52
CA TYR A 154 6.64 1.52 -33.60
C TYR A 154 7.24 0.12 -33.39
N SER A 155 6.42 -0.82 -32.91
CA SER A 155 6.76 -2.23 -32.80
C SER A 155 6.44 -2.98 -34.09
N SER A 156 5.36 -2.61 -34.78
CA SER A 156 4.94 -3.18 -36.07
C SER A 156 3.92 -2.28 -36.76
N PHE A 157 3.53 -2.65 -37.99
CA PHE A 157 2.39 -2.08 -38.69
C PHE A 157 1.40 -3.18 -39.04
N LEU A 158 0.13 -3.03 -38.64
CA LEU A 158 -0.95 -3.96 -38.96
C LEU A 158 -1.70 -3.44 -40.20
N ALA A 159 -1.76 -4.27 -41.23
CA ALA A 159 -2.47 -4.00 -42.46
C ALA A 159 -3.73 -4.88 -42.57
N GLY A 160 -4.77 -4.33 -43.17
CA GLY A 160 -5.96 -5.08 -43.59
C GLY A 160 -6.27 -4.74 -45.05
N ILE A 161 -6.49 -5.74 -45.89
CA ILE A 161 -6.77 -5.58 -47.32
C ILE A 161 -8.02 -6.36 -47.74
N ARG A 162 -8.96 -5.68 -48.41
CA ARG A 162 -10.01 -6.30 -49.21
C ARG A 162 -9.47 -6.46 -50.62
N ARG A 163 -9.51 -7.68 -51.11
CA ARG A 163 -8.97 -8.05 -52.41
C ARG A 163 -9.87 -9.08 -53.06
N ASP A 164 -10.08 -8.92 -54.34
CA ASP A 164 -10.78 -9.88 -55.17
C ASP A 164 -10.13 -9.88 -56.57
N ASP A 165 -9.44 -10.95 -57.00
CA ASP A 165 -9.38 -12.29 -56.39
C ASP A 165 -8.07 -12.60 -55.62
N GLY A 166 -6.93 -12.14 -56.14
CA GLY A 166 -5.58 -12.39 -55.65
C GLY A 166 -4.80 -11.09 -55.45
N CYS A 167 -3.83 -11.05 -54.56
CA CYS A 167 -3.00 -9.85 -54.40
C CYS A 167 -1.54 -10.11 -54.03
N VAL A 168 -0.69 -9.15 -54.40
CA VAL A 168 0.67 -9.00 -53.84
C VAL A 168 0.84 -7.57 -53.34
N VAL A 169 1.38 -7.42 -52.14
CA VAL A 169 1.65 -6.12 -51.52
C VAL A 169 3.15 -5.91 -51.38
N TYR A 170 3.61 -4.74 -51.80
CA TYR A 170 4.98 -4.29 -51.71
C TYR A 170 5.07 -3.01 -50.87
N VAL A 171 6.11 -2.92 -50.06
CA VAL A 171 6.50 -1.69 -49.37
C VAL A 171 7.90 -1.33 -49.82
N ASN A 172 8.05 -0.13 -50.39
CA ASN A 172 9.31 0.38 -50.93
C ASN A 172 10.00 -0.60 -51.91
N GLY A 173 9.21 -1.33 -52.70
CA GLY A 173 9.69 -2.33 -53.66
C GLY A 173 9.93 -3.74 -53.09
N VAL A 174 9.81 -3.94 -51.78
CA VAL A 174 9.96 -5.25 -51.12
C VAL A 174 8.59 -5.89 -50.95
N GLN A 175 8.42 -7.13 -51.40
CA GLN A 175 7.18 -7.89 -51.19
C GLN A 175 7.01 -8.21 -49.70
N VAL A 176 5.88 -7.81 -49.12
CA VAL A 176 5.56 -8.02 -47.70
C VAL A 176 4.36 -8.96 -47.48
N PHE A 177 3.53 -9.18 -48.50
CA PHE A 177 2.35 -10.04 -48.41
C PHE A 177 1.93 -10.57 -49.79
N ILE A 178 1.37 -11.78 -49.80
CA ILE A 178 0.80 -12.44 -50.99
C ILE A 178 -0.44 -13.23 -50.57
N SER A 179 -1.52 -13.13 -51.35
CA SER A 179 -2.78 -13.88 -51.10
C SER A 179 -3.40 -14.39 -52.39
N ASN A 180 -3.94 -15.62 -52.37
CA ASN A 180 -4.40 -16.43 -53.51
C ASN A 180 -3.50 -16.39 -54.76
N LEU A 181 -2.19 -16.28 -54.59
CA LEU A 181 -1.20 -16.30 -55.67
C LEU A 181 -0.01 -17.15 -55.26
N THR A 182 0.62 -17.82 -56.22
CA THR A 182 1.84 -18.60 -56.02
C THR A 182 3.01 -17.89 -56.69
N ALA A 183 4.04 -17.56 -55.92
CA ALA A 183 5.24 -16.91 -56.45
C ALA A 183 6.05 -17.87 -57.36
N PRO A 184 6.76 -17.38 -58.39
CA PRO A 184 6.87 -15.97 -58.80
C PRO A 184 5.61 -15.47 -59.52
N VAL A 185 5.22 -14.22 -59.24
CA VAL A 185 4.02 -13.59 -59.83
C VAL A 185 4.41 -12.75 -61.05
N ALA A 186 3.83 -13.05 -62.20
CA ALA A 186 3.82 -12.21 -63.40
C ALA A 186 2.46 -11.50 -63.58
N PHE A 187 2.40 -10.41 -64.34
CA PHE A 187 1.17 -9.61 -64.56
C PHE A 187 -0.04 -10.37 -65.16
N ASN A 188 0.17 -11.57 -65.66
CA ASN A 188 -0.87 -12.44 -66.22
C ASN A 188 -1.10 -13.70 -65.39
N THR A 189 -0.53 -13.76 -64.18
CA THR A 189 -0.77 -14.84 -63.22
C THR A 189 -2.20 -14.75 -62.74
N LEU A 190 -2.95 -15.84 -62.85
CA LEU A 190 -4.31 -15.90 -62.33
C LEU A 190 -4.29 -16.17 -60.82
N ALA A 191 -5.25 -15.60 -60.11
CA ALA A 191 -5.51 -15.96 -58.73
C ALA A 191 -5.95 -17.42 -58.63
N THR A 192 -5.59 -18.10 -57.54
CA THR A 192 -5.91 -19.51 -57.32
C THR A 192 -7.28 -19.73 -56.67
N ASN A 193 -7.92 -18.68 -56.17
CA ASN A 193 -9.18 -18.72 -55.44
C ASN A 193 -9.85 -17.32 -55.47
N ALA A 194 -11.17 -17.33 -55.34
CA ALA A 194 -12.12 -16.21 -55.51
C ALA A 194 -13.26 -16.23 -54.48
N ALA A 195 -13.32 -17.25 -53.63
CA ALA A 195 -14.55 -17.61 -52.92
C ALA A 195 -15.02 -16.58 -51.87
N ASP A 196 -14.12 -15.70 -51.40
CA ASP A 196 -14.45 -14.66 -50.43
C ASP A 196 -14.98 -13.37 -51.07
N ASP A 197 -14.83 -13.19 -52.39
CA ASP A 197 -15.43 -12.09 -53.16
C ASP A 197 -15.14 -10.69 -52.55
N GLY A 198 -13.94 -10.52 -52.01
CA GLY A 198 -13.52 -9.31 -51.30
C GLY A 198 -14.26 -9.01 -49.98
N ALA A 199 -15.22 -9.84 -49.55
CA ALA A 199 -16.09 -9.60 -48.39
C ALA A 199 -15.36 -9.69 -47.05
N THR A 200 -14.31 -10.52 -46.98
CA THR A 200 -13.49 -10.70 -45.76
C THR A 200 -12.13 -10.04 -45.91
N PRO A 201 -11.80 -9.00 -45.12
CA PRO A 201 -10.48 -8.40 -45.16
C PRO A 201 -9.39 -9.37 -44.69
N GLN A 202 -8.32 -9.47 -45.46
CA GLN A 202 -7.13 -10.24 -45.11
C GLN A 202 -6.21 -9.37 -44.25
N THR A 203 -5.83 -9.84 -43.06
CA THR A 203 -4.98 -9.08 -42.13
C THR A 203 -3.57 -9.66 -42.07
N PHE A 204 -2.56 -8.79 -41.97
CA PHE A 204 -1.15 -9.19 -41.90
C PHE A 204 -0.29 -8.12 -41.24
N THR A 205 0.86 -8.53 -40.70
CA THR A 205 1.82 -7.61 -40.05
C THR A 205 2.96 -7.29 -41.00
N ILE A 206 3.30 -6.00 -41.11
CA ILE A 206 4.45 -5.49 -41.84
C ILE A 206 5.53 -5.10 -40.81
N PRO A 207 6.76 -5.62 -40.93
CA PRO A 207 7.84 -5.27 -40.01
C PRO A 207 8.25 -3.81 -40.19
N THR A 208 8.67 -3.15 -39.11
CA THR A 208 9.14 -1.75 -39.15
C THR A 208 10.32 -1.55 -40.09
N SER A 209 11.13 -2.60 -40.32
CA SER A 209 12.25 -2.61 -41.26
C SER A 209 11.83 -2.47 -42.74
N ALA A 210 10.56 -2.67 -43.07
CA ALA A 210 10.05 -2.40 -44.41
C ALA A 210 9.92 -0.90 -44.72
N PHE A 211 9.86 -0.06 -43.67
CA PHE A 211 9.67 1.38 -43.78
C PHE A 211 10.96 2.16 -43.47
N VAL A 212 11.12 3.31 -44.12
CA VAL A 212 12.19 4.29 -43.86
C VAL A 212 11.62 5.55 -43.22
N ASN A 213 12.47 6.33 -42.55
CA ASN A 213 12.05 7.60 -41.99
C ASN A 213 11.62 8.58 -43.11
N GLY A 214 10.38 9.09 -43.01
CA GLY A 214 9.79 10.00 -43.98
C GLY A 214 8.91 9.29 -45.01
N THR A 215 9.14 9.58 -46.28
CA THR A 215 8.29 9.11 -47.38
C THR A 215 8.49 7.62 -47.69
N ASN A 216 7.38 6.89 -47.75
CA ASN A 216 7.31 5.47 -48.10
C ASN A 216 6.23 5.25 -49.16
N VAL A 217 6.37 4.18 -49.94
CA VAL A 217 5.38 3.77 -50.95
C VAL A 217 4.87 2.38 -50.63
N ILE A 218 3.55 2.25 -50.61
CA ILE A 218 2.84 0.97 -50.60
C ILE A 218 2.26 0.76 -52.00
N ALA A 219 2.56 -0.39 -52.58
CA ALA A 219 2.18 -0.76 -53.93
C ALA A 219 1.47 -2.12 -53.89
N VAL A 220 0.37 -2.26 -54.61
CA VAL A 220 -0.46 -3.47 -54.61
C VAL A 220 -0.82 -3.83 -56.05
N GLU A 221 -0.69 -5.10 -56.40
CA GLU A 221 -1.27 -5.65 -57.62
C GLU A 221 -2.41 -6.60 -57.24
N ILE A 222 -3.58 -6.40 -57.86
CA ILE A 222 -4.74 -7.29 -57.75
C ILE A 222 -4.80 -8.14 -59.01
N HIS A 223 -5.05 -9.43 -58.85
CA HIS A 223 -5.09 -10.42 -59.92
C HIS A 223 -6.44 -11.13 -59.95
N GLN A 224 -6.99 -11.28 -61.15
CA GLN A 224 -8.22 -12.03 -61.39
C GLN A 224 -7.98 -13.54 -61.48
N THR A 225 -8.98 -14.35 -61.11
CA THR A 225 -8.99 -15.81 -61.22
C THR A 225 -9.21 -16.26 -62.66
N ASN A 226 -9.88 -15.45 -63.48
CA ASN A 226 -10.02 -15.63 -64.92
C ASN A 226 -10.39 -14.32 -65.64
N ALA A 227 -10.23 -14.29 -66.97
CA ALA A 227 -10.49 -13.11 -67.79
C ALA A 227 -11.99 -12.76 -67.99
N THR A 228 -12.90 -13.57 -67.44
CA THR A 228 -14.35 -13.36 -67.48
C THR A 228 -14.93 -13.00 -66.10
N SER A 229 -14.08 -12.76 -65.09
CA SER A 229 -14.51 -12.44 -63.72
C SER A 229 -15.54 -11.30 -63.71
N SER A 230 -16.57 -11.40 -62.87
CA SER A 230 -17.68 -10.42 -62.83
C SER A 230 -17.24 -9.08 -62.26
N ASP A 231 -16.30 -9.11 -61.33
CA ASP A 231 -15.98 -8.11 -60.32
C ASP A 231 -14.47 -7.95 -60.14
N LEU A 232 -14.09 -6.89 -59.43
CA LEU A 232 -12.77 -6.65 -58.86
C LEU A 232 -12.99 -5.76 -57.67
N THR A 233 -12.32 -6.06 -56.55
CA THR A 233 -12.39 -5.23 -55.35
C THR A 233 -11.00 -4.98 -54.77
N PHE A 234 -10.72 -3.71 -54.44
CA PHE A 234 -9.55 -3.29 -53.68
C PHE A 234 -9.89 -2.21 -52.65
N ASP A 235 -9.56 -2.49 -51.40
CA ASP A 235 -9.47 -1.49 -50.34
C ASP A 235 -8.43 -1.92 -49.30
N MET A 236 -7.76 -0.98 -48.65
CA MET A 236 -6.72 -1.28 -47.67
C MET A 236 -6.65 -0.24 -46.56
N ALA A 237 -6.39 -0.70 -45.34
CA ALA A 237 -6.09 0.09 -44.16
C ALA A 237 -4.71 -0.27 -43.59
N LEU A 238 -4.08 0.69 -42.91
CA LEU A 238 -2.80 0.51 -42.22
C LEU A 238 -2.80 1.26 -40.88
N THR A 239 -2.39 0.56 -39.83
CA THR A 239 -2.25 1.08 -38.47
C THR A 239 -0.87 0.76 -37.95
N ALA A 240 -0.21 1.73 -37.33
CA ALA A 240 1.08 1.55 -36.65
C ALA A 240 0.87 1.23 -35.17
N VAL A 241 1.61 0.27 -34.64
CA VAL A 241 1.56 -0.12 -33.23
C VAL A 241 2.74 0.55 -32.51
N THR A 242 2.49 1.42 -31.55
CA THR A 242 3.55 2.16 -30.83
C THR A 242 4.43 1.24 -29.99
N ASN A 243 5.72 1.54 -29.94
CA ASN A 243 6.68 0.90 -29.06
C ASN A 243 6.71 1.64 -27.73
N SER A 244 6.08 1.08 -26.70
CA SER A 244 6.04 1.66 -25.36
C SER A 244 7.36 1.49 -24.58
N GLY A 245 8.32 0.72 -25.13
CA GLY A 245 9.53 0.27 -24.43
C GLY A 245 9.26 -0.82 -23.38
N ASN A 246 8.00 -1.21 -23.19
CA ASN A 246 7.58 -2.34 -22.38
C ASN A 246 6.90 -3.39 -23.29
N THR A 247 6.82 -4.62 -22.81
CA THR A 247 6.22 -5.76 -23.52
C THR A 247 5.39 -6.60 -22.55
N ASN A 248 4.57 -7.53 -23.03
CA ASN A 248 3.93 -8.57 -22.19
C ASN A 248 3.20 -7.95 -20.98
N ALA A 249 2.25 -7.08 -21.29
CA ALA A 249 1.61 -6.23 -20.32
C ALA A 249 0.10 -6.39 -20.31
N SER A 250 -0.47 -6.46 -19.12
CA SER A 250 -1.92 -6.44 -18.88
C SER A 250 -2.21 -5.63 -17.62
N SER A 251 -3.48 -5.26 -17.44
CA SER A 251 -3.91 -4.43 -16.31
C SER A 251 -5.10 -5.03 -15.58
N ALA A 252 -5.27 -4.65 -14.32
CA ALA A 252 -6.44 -4.94 -13.51
C ALA A 252 -6.63 -3.86 -12.43
N ASP A 253 -7.89 -3.65 -12.04
CA ASP A 253 -8.24 -2.61 -11.09
C ASP A 253 -8.34 -3.15 -9.66
N LEU A 254 -7.89 -2.33 -8.70
CA LEU A 254 -8.19 -2.51 -7.28
C LEU A 254 -9.27 -1.52 -6.85
N ASN A 255 -10.31 -2.03 -6.19
CA ASN A 255 -11.38 -1.22 -5.61
C ASN A 255 -11.65 -1.62 -4.16
N LEU A 256 -10.84 -1.10 -3.24
CA LEU A 256 -11.03 -1.29 -1.80
C LEU A 256 -12.14 -0.36 -1.26
N PRO A 257 -12.81 -0.75 -0.16
CA PRO A 257 -13.72 0.13 0.58
C PRO A 257 -13.08 1.47 0.97
N SER A 258 -13.89 2.51 1.14
CA SER A 258 -13.39 3.88 1.39
C SER A 258 -12.57 4.04 2.67
N CYS A 259 -12.85 3.23 3.69
CA CYS A 259 -12.10 3.24 4.96
C CYS A 259 -10.98 2.20 5.00
N ALA A 260 -10.69 1.55 3.87
CA ALA A 260 -9.67 0.51 3.83
C ALA A 260 -8.26 1.09 3.90
N SER A 261 -7.34 0.36 4.53
CA SER A 261 -5.91 0.66 4.52
C SER A 261 -5.11 -0.60 4.19
N VAL A 262 -4.12 -0.50 3.31
CA VAL A 262 -3.31 -1.66 2.91
C VAL A 262 -2.33 -2.02 4.04
N LEU A 263 -2.47 -3.24 4.56
CA LEU A 263 -1.59 -3.80 5.59
C LEU A 263 -0.40 -4.52 4.96
N TRP A 264 -0.63 -5.19 3.83
CA TRP A 264 0.39 -5.93 3.11
C TRP A 264 -0.01 -6.13 1.66
N ALA A 265 0.96 -6.05 0.74
CA ALA A 265 0.76 -6.33 -0.66
C ALA A 265 1.93 -7.11 -1.26
N GLY A 266 1.63 -8.30 -1.79
CA GLY A 266 2.58 -9.16 -2.47
C GLY A 266 2.29 -9.22 -3.97
N LEU A 267 3.26 -8.82 -4.78
CA LEU A 267 3.20 -9.00 -6.23
C LEU A 267 3.82 -10.35 -6.60
N TYR A 268 3.05 -11.19 -7.26
CA TYR A 268 3.43 -12.49 -7.79
C TYR A 268 3.34 -12.47 -9.31
N TRP A 269 4.29 -13.10 -10.00
CA TRP A 269 4.23 -13.29 -11.45
C TRP A 269 4.93 -14.59 -11.83
N GLY A 270 4.58 -15.15 -12.98
CA GLY A 270 5.13 -16.42 -13.40
C GLY A 270 4.70 -16.82 -14.79
N SER A 271 5.35 -17.88 -15.27
CA SER A 271 5.01 -18.51 -16.54
C SER A 271 5.50 -19.95 -16.58
N THR A 272 4.76 -20.80 -17.31
CA THR A 272 5.15 -22.19 -17.60
C THR A 272 4.93 -22.53 -19.07
N LEU A 273 5.79 -23.43 -19.57
CA LEU A 273 5.79 -24.00 -20.92
C LEU A 273 5.71 -25.52 -20.81
N GLY A 274 4.62 -26.11 -21.25
CA GLY A 274 4.44 -27.55 -21.37
C GLY A 274 5.00 -28.05 -22.69
N THR A 275 5.64 -29.21 -22.70
CA THR A 275 6.20 -29.92 -23.88
C THR A 275 7.63 -29.57 -24.32
N SER A 276 8.32 -28.66 -23.63
CA SER A 276 9.70 -28.29 -23.98
C SER A 276 10.60 -28.14 -22.76
N SER A 277 11.87 -28.53 -22.93
CA SER A 277 12.94 -28.35 -21.95
C SER A 277 13.68 -27.01 -22.09
N GLN A 278 13.22 -26.13 -22.98
CA GLN A 278 13.86 -24.83 -23.21
C GLN A 278 13.72 -23.93 -21.98
N SER A 279 14.84 -23.40 -21.51
CA SER A 279 14.94 -22.58 -20.30
C SER A 279 15.47 -21.16 -20.53
N SER A 280 16.07 -20.89 -21.70
CA SER A 280 16.76 -19.63 -22.03
C SER A 280 15.85 -18.41 -22.05
N TRP A 281 14.55 -18.60 -22.33
CA TRP A 281 13.55 -17.54 -22.35
C TRP A 281 13.35 -16.88 -20.98
N ARG A 282 13.75 -17.54 -19.87
CA ARG A 282 13.59 -17.04 -18.50
C ARG A 282 14.69 -16.06 -18.05
N ALA A 283 15.58 -15.62 -18.93
CA ALA A 283 16.74 -14.80 -18.56
C ALA A 283 16.38 -13.54 -17.73
N SER A 284 15.24 -12.89 -18.03
CA SER A 284 14.79 -11.65 -17.38
C SER A 284 13.64 -11.85 -16.37
N ARG A 285 13.37 -13.10 -15.96
CA ARG A 285 12.24 -13.48 -15.09
C ARG A 285 12.18 -12.77 -13.74
N ASP A 286 13.35 -12.34 -13.23
CA ASP A 286 13.49 -11.80 -11.88
C ASP A 286 13.04 -10.33 -11.78
N THR A 287 12.62 -9.71 -12.89
CA THR A 287 12.26 -8.29 -12.93
C THR A 287 11.01 -8.03 -13.75
N VAL A 288 10.15 -7.13 -13.27
CA VAL A 288 8.96 -6.64 -13.98
C VAL A 288 8.85 -5.11 -13.86
N LYS A 289 8.00 -4.52 -14.70
CA LYS A 289 7.62 -3.10 -14.61
C LYS A 289 6.24 -3.00 -13.97
N PHE A 290 6.13 -2.20 -12.92
CA PHE A 290 4.93 -2.05 -12.12
C PHE A 290 4.46 -0.59 -12.09
N LYS A 291 3.30 -0.32 -12.69
CA LYS A 291 2.66 0.99 -12.63
C LYS A 291 1.48 0.93 -11.67
N ILE A 292 1.57 1.74 -10.61
CA ILE A 292 0.49 1.92 -9.63
C ILE A 292 -0.52 2.96 -10.13
N PRO A 293 -1.75 2.98 -9.60
CA PRO A 293 -2.79 3.93 -10.00
C PRO A 293 -2.32 5.38 -9.88
N GLY A 294 -2.62 6.19 -10.90
CA GLY A 294 -2.27 7.62 -10.93
C GLY A 294 -0.78 7.93 -11.14
N ALA A 295 0.12 6.95 -11.16
CA ALA A 295 1.53 7.21 -11.42
C ALA A 295 1.78 7.62 -12.88
N ALA A 296 2.71 8.57 -13.08
CA ALA A 296 3.13 9.00 -14.42
C ALA A 296 3.94 7.92 -15.17
N GLY A 297 4.67 7.07 -14.45
CA GLY A 297 5.57 6.06 -15.02
C GLY A 297 5.59 4.73 -14.26
N TYR A 298 6.43 3.80 -14.71
CA TYR A 298 6.59 2.47 -14.12
C TYR A 298 7.71 2.44 -13.09
N ASN A 299 7.49 1.72 -11.99
CA ASN A 299 8.53 1.27 -11.09
C ASN A 299 9.18 -0.01 -11.65
N THR A 300 10.47 -0.19 -11.45
CA THR A 300 11.11 -1.50 -11.68
C THR A 300 11.02 -2.29 -10.40
N VAL A 301 10.37 -3.45 -10.45
CA VAL A 301 10.26 -4.36 -9.31
C VAL A 301 11.16 -5.55 -9.55
N VAL A 302 12.03 -5.83 -8.57
CA VAL A 302 12.94 -6.97 -8.59
C VAL A 302 12.41 -8.02 -7.63
N SER A 303 12.41 -9.27 -8.06
CA SER A 303 11.99 -10.38 -7.24
C SER A 303 12.91 -10.57 -6.05
N THR A 304 12.33 -10.82 -4.88
CA THR A 304 13.06 -11.26 -3.68
C THR A 304 13.00 -12.78 -3.49
N GLN A 305 12.17 -13.48 -4.26
CA GLN A 305 12.04 -14.94 -4.26
C GLN A 305 11.60 -15.40 -5.64
N THR A 306 12.40 -16.25 -6.28
CA THR A 306 12.07 -16.86 -7.57
C THR A 306 12.26 -18.37 -7.47
N ASP A 307 11.19 -19.11 -7.76
CA ASP A 307 11.16 -20.57 -7.75
C ASP A 307 11.19 -21.06 -9.21
N LEU A 308 12.10 -21.96 -9.55
CA LEU A 308 12.26 -22.53 -10.89
C LEU A 308 11.75 -23.96 -10.95
N HIS A 309 11.09 -24.31 -12.06
CA HIS A 309 10.78 -25.69 -12.41
C HIS A 309 11.25 -26.02 -13.81
N ASP A 310 11.83 -27.20 -13.96
CA ASP A 310 12.37 -27.68 -15.22
C ASP A 310 11.70 -28.98 -15.62
N SER A 311 11.64 -29.21 -16.94
CA SER A 311 11.10 -30.45 -17.47
C SER A 311 11.93 -31.65 -17.01
N SER A 312 11.27 -32.70 -16.57
CA SER A 312 11.80 -33.99 -16.11
C SER A 312 10.84 -35.12 -16.49
N ALA A 313 11.19 -36.37 -16.19
CA ALA A 313 10.31 -37.52 -16.44
C ALA A 313 8.98 -37.45 -15.65
N ALA A 314 8.95 -36.71 -14.54
CA ALA A 314 7.76 -36.54 -13.69
C ALA A 314 7.02 -35.20 -13.93
N ASN A 315 7.63 -34.27 -14.69
CA ASN A 315 7.10 -32.93 -14.98
C ASN A 315 7.48 -32.56 -16.41
N ASN A 316 6.59 -32.47 -17.38
CA ASN A 316 6.95 -32.06 -18.74
C ASN A 316 6.97 -30.54 -18.95
N HIS A 317 7.02 -29.74 -17.88
CA HIS A 317 6.99 -28.28 -17.91
C HIS A 317 8.29 -27.64 -17.48
N THR A 318 8.62 -26.54 -18.14
CA THR A 318 9.72 -25.65 -17.78
C THR A 318 9.13 -24.27 -17.51
N GLY A 319 9.45 -23.63 -16.38
CA GLY A 319 8.89 -22.34 -16.02
C GLY A 319 9.50 -21.70 -14.78
N TYR A 320 8.83 -20.69 -14.26
CA TYR A 320 9.21 -20.02 -13.03
C TYR A 320 7.99 -19.37 -12.37
N THR A 321 8.14 -19.10 -11.08
CA THR A 321 7.29 -18.17 -10.36
C THR A 321 8.15 -17.23 -9.53
N ALA A 322 7.68 -16.00 -9.32
CA ALA A 322 8.44 -14.94 -8.67
C ALA A 322 7.54 -14.11 -7.75
N PHE A 323 8.17 -13.47 -6.76
CA PHE A 323 7.50 -12.63 -5.77
C PHE A 323 8.30 -11.36 -5.46
N ALA A 324 7.60 -10.27 -5.14
CA ALA A 324 8.13 -9.10 -4.44
C ALA A 324 7.10 -8.51 -3.47
N ASN A 325 7.55 -7.98 -2.32
CA ASN A 325 6.71 -7.18 -1.43
C ASN A 325 6.65 -5.74 -1.95
N VAL A 326 5.44 -5.27 -2.29
CA VAL A 326 5.20 -3.94 -2.87
C VAL A 326 4.33 -3.06 -1.97
N THR A 327 4.19 -3.42 -0.69
CA THR A 327 3.34 -2.72 0.29
C THR A 327 3.62 -1.22 0.34
N SER A 328 4.88 -0.81 0.35
CA SER A 328 5.27 0.60 0.38
C SER A 328 4.86 1.37 -0.87
N LEU A 329 4.83 0.72 -2.04
CA LEU A 329 4.39 1.35 -3.30
C LEU A 329 2.89 1.61 -3.28
N LEU A 330 2.09 0.69 -2.74
CA LEU A 330 0.64 0.87 -2.62
C LEU A 330 0.27 1.93 -1.58
N ASN A 331 1.05 2.05 -0.50
CA ASN A 331 0.83 3.05 0.55
C ASN A 331 1.39 4.44 0.22
N ALA A 332 2.10 4.61 -0.90
CA ALA A 332 2.66 5.90 -1.31
C ALA A 332 1.59 6.84 -1.92
N SER A 333 0.47 6.30 -2.37
CA SER A 333 -0.65 7.04 -2.97
C SER A 333 -1.97 6.34 -2.67
N SER A 334 -3.09 6.82 -3.22
CA SER A 334 -4.34 6.06 -3.20
C SER A 334 -4.11 4.67 -3.82
N PRO A 335 -4.45 3.57 -3.12
CA PRO A 335 -4.27 2.22 -3.66
C PRO A 335 -5.34 1.85 -4.70
N ASN A 336 -6.46 2.56 -4.78
CA ASN A 336 -7.53 2.23 -5.71
C ASN A 336 -7.24 2.72 -7.13
N GLY A 337 -7.66 1.92 -8.11
CA GLY A 337 -7.54 2.19 -9.55
C GLY A 337 -6.75 1.12 -10.29
N THR A 338 -6.32 1.46 -11.50
CA THR A 338 -5.69 0.50 -12.44
C THR A 338 -4.22 0.28 -12.15
N TYR A 339 -3.85 -0.99 -11.96
CA TYR A 339 -2.48 -1.46 -11.92
C TYR A 339 -2.10 -2.05 -13.27
N ILE A 340 -0.90 -1.72 -13.77
CA ILE A 340 -0.37 -2.30 -15.01
C ILE A 340 0.95 -2.99 -14.69
N ILE A 341 1.03 -4.29 -14.98
CA ILE A 341 2.28 -5.04 -14.96
C ILE A 341 2.74 -5.24 -16.38
N ALA A 342 4.02 -4.99 -16.63
CA ALA A 342 4.66 -5.25 -17.90
C ALA A 342 6.00 -5.97 -17.71
N ASN A 343 6.55 -6.45 -18.82
CA ASN A 343 7.79 -7.20 -18.95
C ASN A 343 7.76 -8.53 -18.18
N VAL A 344 6.58 -9.10 -17.94
CA VAL A 344 6.50 -10.46 -17.41
C VAL A 344 7.06 -11.41 -18.48
N THR A 345 8.13 -12.09 -18.12
CA THR A 345 8.89 -12.93 -19.06
C THR A 345 8.09 -14.19 -19.35
N SER A 346 7.90 -14.54 -20.63
CA SER A 346 7.08 -15.66 -21.08
C SER A 346 7.73 -16.39 -22.27
N PRO A 347 7.40 -17.67 -22.50
CA PRO A 347 8.04 -18.53 -23.51
C PRO A 347 7.55 -18.33 -24.94
N VAL A 348 6.74 -17.30 -25.24
CA VAL A 348 6.10 -17.13 -26.55
C VAL A 348 7.12 -17.08 -27.70
N SER A 349 7.19 -18.18 -28.46
CA SER A 349 7.93 -18.31 -29.71
C SER A 349 7.19 -19.25 -30.66
N THR A 350 7.46 -19.14 -31.96
CA THR A 350 6.77 -19.91 -32.99
C THR A 350 6.98 -21.42 -32.79
N GLY A 351 5.88 -22.16 -32.64
CA GLY A 351 5.88 -23.63 -32.54
C GLY A 351 5.89 -24.22 -31.12
N LEU A 352 5.77 -23.40 -30.07
CA LEU A 352 5.61 -23.86 -28.69
C LEU A 352 4.13 -23.89 -28.29
N ASN A 353 3.68 -24.96 -27.63
CA ASN A 353 2.32 -25.12 -27.13
C ASN A 353 2.30 -25.21 -25.60
N ASN A 354 1.12 -25.26 -24.99
CA ASN A 354 0.90 -25.42 -23.56
C ASN A 354 1.58 -24.34 -22.70
N GLN A 355 1.39 -23.08 -23.11
CA GLN A 355 1.97 -21.94 -22.42
C GLN A 355 0.93 -21.27 -21.53
N THR A 356 1.33 -20.90 -20.32
CA THR A 356 0.55 -19.98 -19.50
C THR A 356 1.46 -18.98 -18.81
N ALA A 357 0.92 -17.80 -18.54
CA ALA A 357 1.60 -16.76 -17.79
C ALA A 357 0.62 -15.72 -17.28
N GLY A 358 0.96 -15.12 -16.15
CA GLY A 358 0.16 -14.07 -15.55
C GLY A 358 0.84 -13.47 -14.34
N TRP A 359 0.11 -12.58 -13.70
CA TRP A 359 0.52 -11.90 -12.49
C TRP A 359 -0.68 -11.70 -11.55
N SER A 360 -0.39 -11.65 -10.25
CA SER A 360 -1.35 -11.43 -9.19
C SER A 360 -0.74 -10.53 -8.12
N LEU A 361 -1.40 -9.44 -7.82
CA LEU A 361 -1.17 -8.62 -6.65
C LEU A 361 -2.17 -9.05 -5.56
N VAL A 362 -1.65 -9.69 -4.52
CA VAL A 362 -2.43 -10.11 -3.34
C VAL A 362 -2.38 -9.00 -2.31
N VAL A 363 -3.52 -8.40 -2.02
CA VAL A 363 -3.65 -7.26 -1.10
C VAL A 363 -4.39 -7.70 0.15
N VAL A 364 -3.73 -7.55 1.30
CA VAL A 364 -4.35 -7.65 2.62
C VAL A 364 -4.63 -6.24 3.11
N TYR A 365 -5.87 -5.94 3.45
CA TYR A 365 -6.28 -4.62 3.91
C TYR A 365 -7.05 -4.69 5.23
N SER A 366 -6.92 -3.67 6.06
CA SER A 366 -7.84 -3.40 7.16
C SER A 366 -9.02 -2.58 6.66
N ASP A 367 -10.19 -2.80 7.24
CA ASP A 367 -11.38 -1.98 7.08
C ASP A 367 -12.14 -1.97 8.41
N PRO A 368 -12.16 -0.83 9.14
CA PRO A 368 -12.78 -0.74 10.46
C PRO A 368 -14.30 -1.01 10.43
N THR A 369 -14.95 -1.04 9.27
CA THR A 369 -16.39 -1.32 9.14
C THR A 369 -16.71 -2.83 9.13
N THR A 370 -15.69 -3.69 9.02
CA THR A 370 -15.84 -5.15 8.86
C THR A 370 -15.63 -5.93 10.16
N ILE A 371 -15.90 -7.23 10.18
CA ILE A 371 -15.66 -8.09 11.36
C ILE A 371 -14.18 -8.47 11.51
N PRO A 372 -13.70 -8.79 12.74
CA PRO A 372 -12.35 -9.30 12.93
C PRO A 372 -12.17 -10.68 12.29
N ARG A 373 -11.05 -10.86 11.60
CA ARG A 373 -10.66 -12.08 10.89
C ARG A 373 -9.21 -12.46 11.18
N ASN A 374 -8.93 -13.76 11.12
CA ASN A 374 -7.60 -14.31 10.92
C ASN A 374 -7.34 -14.30 9.40
N LEU A 375 -6.32 -13.56 8.98
CA LEU A 375 -5.91 -13.40 7.58
C LEU A 375 -4.53 -14.02 7.40
N VAL A 376 -4.40 -14.97 6.48
CA VAL A 376 -3.13 -15.63 6.17
C VAL A 376 -2.94 -15.71 4.65
N VAL A 377 -1.75 -15.35 4.20
CA VAL A 377 -1.27 -15.59 2.84
C VAL A 377 -0.18 -16.65 2.94
N PHE A 378 -0.49 -17.86 2.49
CA PHE A 378 0.49 -18.91 2.31
C PHE A 378 1.09 -18.80 0.93
N ASP A 379 2.39 -18.92 0.83
CA ASP A 379 3.04 -19.03 -0.47
C ASP A 379 4.07 -20.16 -0.46
N GLY A 380 4.25 -20.74 -1.64
CA GLY A 380 5.08 -21.91 -1.86
C GLY A 380 5.26 -22.10 -3.36
N PHE A 381 5.68 -23.29 -3.73
CA PHE A 381 5.62 -23.75 -5.11
C PHE A 381 5.49 -25.26 -5.12
N ASP A 382 4.44 -25.79 -5.74
CA ASP A 382 4.24 -27.22 -5.88
C ASP A 382 3.55 -27.54 -7.21
N MET A 383 3.91 -28.67 -7.80
CA MET A 383 3.25 -29.19 -9.00
C MET A 383 2.29 -30.30 -8.58
N ILE A 384 1.01 -30.15 -8.90
CA ILE A 384 -0.02 -31.12 -8.58
C ILE A 384 -0.29 -31.94 -9.84
N ALA A 385 0.35 -33.10 -9.92
CA ALA A 385 0.15 -34.06 -11.01
C ALA A 385 -1.13 -34.90 -10.79
N PRO A 386 -1.65 -35.60 -11.81
CA PRO A 386 -2.77 -36.53 -11.66
C PRO A 386 -2.54 -37.57 -10.54
N GLY A 387 -3.47 -37.64 -9.58
CA GLY A 387 -3.37 -38.42 -8.35
C GLY A 387 -2.67 -37.71 -7.18
N GLY A 388 -2.14 -36.51 -7.41
CA GLY A 388 -1.46 -35.68 -6.42
C GLY A 388 -2.42 -34.83 -5.58
N GLN A 389 -1.98 -34.49 -4.38
CA GLN A 389 -2.70 -33.60 -3.48
C GLN A 389 -1.73 -32.82 -2.58
N LYS A 390 -2.16 -31.63 -2.15
CA LYS A 390 -1.46 -30.77 -1.21
C LYS A 390 -2.41 -30.32 -0.11
N ASP A 391 -2.09 -30.69 1.14
CA ASP A 391 -2.80 -30.21 2.33
C ASP A 391 -2.03 -29.04 2.93
N ILE A 392 -2.72 -27.91 3.13
CA ILE A 392 -2.18 -26.70 3.74
C ILE A 392 -2.91 -26.47 5.07
N PRO A 393 -2.22 -26.60 6.22
CA PRO A 393 -2.83 -26.41 7.53
C PRO A 393 -3.08 -24.92 7.80
N ILE A 394 -4.22 -24.63 8.40
CA ILE A 394 -4.65 -23.31 8.86
C ILE A 394 -4.82 -23.37 10.37
N ALA A 395 -4.15 -22.47 11.08
CA ALA A 395 -4.18 -22.38 12.54
C ALA A 395 -4.05 -20.92 12.98
N GLY A 396 -4.05 -20.69 14.30
CA GLY A 396 -3.90 -19.34 14.87
C GLY A 396 -5.19 -18.52 14.84
N PHE A 397 -6.34 -19.19 14.71
CA PHE A 397 -7.67 -18.58 14.83
C PHE A 397 -8.44 -19.20 16.00
N LEU A 398 -9.46 -18.51 16.48
CA LEU A 398 -10.54 -19.06 17.30
C LEU A 398 -11.84 -18.58 16.68
N THR A 399 -12.66 -19.48 16.13
CA THR A 399 -13.96 -19.08 15.57
C THR A 399 -14.90 -18.58 16.67
N PRO A 400 -15.85 -17.67 16.37
CA PRO A 400 -16.90 -17.26 17.30
C PRO A 400 -17.50 -18.43 18.08
N LEU A 401 -17.80 -18.26 19.37
CA LEU A 401 -18.45 -19.29 20.19
C LEU A 401 -19.92 -19.50 19.81
N THR A 402 -20.56 -18.47 19.30
CA THR A 402 -21.94 -18.47 18.82
C THR A 402 -22.05 -17.61 17.57
N GLY A 403 -23.15 -17.76 16.82
CA GLY A 403 -23.37 -17.00 15.59
C GLY A 403 -22.59 -17.55 14.38
N PRO A 404 -22.75 -16.92 13.22
CA PRO A 404 -22.20 -17.42 11.96
C PRO A 404 -20.68 -17.34 11.91
N VAL A 405 -20.04 -18.35 11.30
CA VAL A 405 -18.61 -18.36 10.97
C VAL A 405 -18.44 -18.13 9.46
N SER A 406 -17.84 -17.00 9.10
CA SER A 406 -17.58 -16.62 7.70
C SER A 406 -16.15 -16.98 7.31
N CYS A 407 -15.98 -17.65 6.17
CA CYS A 407 -14.68 -18.00 5.63
C CYS A 407 -14.59 -17.66 4.14
N GLU A 408 -13.45 -17.14 3.73
CA GLU A 408 -13.07 -16.92 2.33
C GLU A 408 -11.68 -17.51 2.11
N PHE A 409 -11.50 -18.19 0.99
CA PHE A 409 -10.26 -18.87 0.63
C PHE A 409 -9.92 -18.51 -0.80
N GLY A 410 -8.64 -18.45 -1.13
CA GLY A 410 -8.25 -18.21 -2.51
C GLY A 410 -7.00 -18.96 -2.89
N ALA A 411 -6.75 -19.06 -4.19
CA ALA A 411 -5.55 -19.70 -4.73
C ALA A 411 -5.11 -19.05 -6.03
N ILE A 412 -3.81 -19.14 -6.33
CA ILE A 412 -3.22 -18.73 -7.59
C ILE A 412 -2.52 -19.94 -8.19
N CYS A 413 -2.98 -20.36 -9.37
CA CYS A 413 -2.53 -21.54 -10.08
C CYS A 413 -2.11 -21.21 -11.51
N TYR A 414 -1.19 -22.00 -12.05
CA TYR A 414 -0.77 -21.95 -13.44
C TYR A 414 -0.99 -23.33 -14.07
N ASP A 415 -1.39 -23.35 -15.33
CA ASP A 415 -1.72 -24.51 -16.14
C ASP A 415 -2.96 -25.29 -15.66
N GLY A 416 -3.99 -24.58 -15.16
CA GLY A 416 -5.33 -25.14 -14.93
C GLY A 416 -6.20 -25.09 -16.18
N ASP A 417 -6.40 -26.22 -16.87
CA ASP A 417 -7.20 -26.30 -18.09
C ASP A 417 -8.69 -26.46 -17.77
N ARG A 418 -9.51 -25.65 -18.46
CA ARG A 418 -10.97 -25.76 -18.40
C ARG A 418 -11.47 -27.16 -18.74
N GLY A 419 -12.35 -27.72 -17.92
CA GLY A 419 -12.99 -29.01 -18.15
C GLY A 419 -12.05 -30.21 -17.96
N SER A 420 -10.86 -30.00 -17.39
CA SER A 420 -10.12 -31.03 -16.68
C SER A 420 -10.69 -31.13 -15.26
N SER A 421 -10.54 -32.29 -14.61
CA SER A 421 -10.99 -32.43 -13.22
C SER A 421 -9.83 -32.13 -12.27
N ASP A 422 -10.05 -31.30 -11.27
CA ASP A 422 -9.14 -30.98 -10.18
C ASP A 422 -9.97 -30.69 -8.92
N GLY A 423 -9.36 -30.19 -7.85
CA GLY A 423 -10.19 -29.70 -6.76
C GLY A 423 -9.53 -28.80 -5.75
N PHE A 424 -10.36 -27.91 -5.23
CA PHE A 424 -10.10 -27.02 -4.13
C PHE A 424 -11.07 -27.35 -3.01
N PHE A 425 -10.55 -27.88 -1.90
CA PHE A 425 -11.36 -28.40 -0.82
C PHE A 425 -11.00 -27.79 0.53
N PHE A 426 -11.98 -27.76 1.43
CA PHE A 426 -11.82 -27.32 2.81
C PHE A 426 -12.24 -28.41 3.79
N LYS A 427 -11.58 -28.44 4.95
CA LYS A 427 -11.94 -29.32 6.07
C LYS A 427 -11.57 -28.72 7.42
N GLN A 428 -12.46 -28.86 8.41
CA GLN A 428 -12.14 -28.67 9.83
C GLN A 428 -11.33 -29.86 10.38
N ASP A 429 -10.26 -29.61 11.13
CA ASP A 429 -9.39 -30.71 11.64
C ASP A 429 -10.02 -31.51 12.79
N SER A 430 -10.97 -30.93 13.54
CA SER A 430 -11.50 -31.47 14.82
C SER A 430 -12.97 -31.93 14.79
N ALA A 431 -13.53 -32.32 13.63
CA ALA A 431 -14.89 -32.86 13.54
C ALA A 431 -14.95 -34.38 13.82
N ALA A 432 -15.87 -34.81 14.68
CA ALA A 432 -16.24 -36.22 14.82
C ALA A 432 -17.04 -36.67 13.58
N GLY A 433 -16.34 -37.32 12.64
CA GLY A 433 -16.83 -37.63 11.29
C GLY A 433 -15.67 -37.66 10.31
N VAL A 434 -14.74 -38.59 10.53
CA VAL A 434 -13.49 -38.71 9.75
C VAL A 434 -13.81 -39.01 8.28
N GLY A 435 -13.56 -38.07 7.36
CA GLY A 435 -13.43 -38.38 5.92
C GLY A 435 -13.88 -37.33 4.90
N THR A 436 -14.80 -36.42 5.21
CA THR A 436 -15.45 -35.61 4.15
C THR A 436 -14.82 -34.22 4.01
N TYR A 437 -14.22 -33.98 2.85
CA TYR A 437 -13.82 -32.65 2.39
C TYR A 437 -15.01 -31.93 1.77
N THR A 438 -15.15 -30.64 2.00
CA THR A 438 -16.13 -29.79 1.30
C THR A 438 -15.47 -29.21 0.06
N ASP A 439 -16.10 -29.41 -1.09
CA ASP A 439 -15.69 -28.81 -2.36
C ASP A 439 -15.96 -27.30 -2.34
N LEU A 440 -14.95 -26.52 -2.71
CA LEU A 440 -14.97 -25.07 -2.79
C LEU A 440 -15.02 -24.56 -4.24
N SER A 441 -15.05 -25.45 -5.22
CA SER A 441 -15.14 -25.10 -6.64
C SER A 441 -16.31 -24.15 -6.90
N ASN A 442 -16.10 -23.26 -7.88
CA ASN A 442 -17.07 -22.24 -8.26
C ASN A 442 -18.42 -22.86 -8.62
N THR A 443 -19.52 -22.18 -8.33
CA THR A 443 -20.88 -22.73 -8.48
C THR A 443 -21.23 -23.16 -9.92
N GLY A 444 -20.57 -22.60 -10.92
CA GLY A 444 -20.71 -23.00 -12.34
C GLY A 444 -19.97 -24.28 -12.73
N THR A 445 -18.97 -24.72 -11.94
CA THR A 445 -18.15 -25.92 -12.20
C THR A 445 -18.20 -26.96 -11.06
N SER A 446 -18.95 -26.69 -10.00
CA SER A 446 -19.04 -27.55 -8.80
C SER A 446 -19.62 -28.95 -9.03
N GLY A 447 -20.26 -29.18 -10.18
CA GLY A 447 -20.69 -30.53 -10.61
C GLY A 447 -19.63 -31.33 -11.38
N ASN A 448 -18.56 -30.69 -11.83
CA ASN A 448 -17.52 -31.27 -12.67
C ASN A 448 -16.16 -31.43 -11.96
N ALA A 449 -16.03 -30.88 -10.73
CA ALA A 449 -14.79 -30.78 -9.98
C ALA A 449 -13.68 -30.16 -10.84
N ASP A 450 -13.86 -28.90 -11.25
CA ASP A 450 -12.98 -28.16 -12.19
C ASP A 450 -12.81 -26.75 -11.62
N SER A 451 -11.93 -26.64 -10.63
CA SER A 451 -11.63 -25.42 -9.88
C SER A 451 -10.61 -24.57 -10.60
N TRP A 452 -9.64 -25.16 -11.31
CA TRP A 452 -8.62 -24.46 -12.08
C TRP A 452 -9.03 -24.44 -13.55
N ASN A 453 -10.05 -23.65 -13.85
CA ASN A 453 -10.78 -23.70 -15.11
C ASN A 453 -10.40 -22.55 -16.08
N SER A 454 -9.19 -22.00 -15.91
CA SER A 454 -8.68 -20.82 -16.59
C SER A 454 -9.55 -19.58 -16.34
N THR A 455 -9.79 -19.22 -15.08
CA THR A 455 -10.54 -18.02 -14.71
C THR A 455 -9.87 -17.15 -13.65
N ILE A 456 -10.29 -15.89 -13.61
CA ILE A 456 -9.99 -14.97 -12.52
C ILE A 456 -11.34 -14.56 -11.95
N SER A 457 -11.69 -15.12 -10.80
CA SER A 457 -13.03 -14.98 -10.24
C SER A 457 -13.04 -14.55 -8.78
N TYR A 458 -14.12 -13.87 -8.41
CA TYR A 458 -14.41 -13.49 -7.04
C TYR A 458 -15.80 -14.02 -6.67
N PHE A 459 -15.83 -15.01 -5.78
CA PHE A 459 -16.99 -15.82 -5.42
C PHE A 459 -17.66 -16.50 -6.62
N GLY A 460 -16.85 -16.96 -7.57
CA GLY A 460 -17.29 -17.64 -8.79
C GLY A 460 -17.87 -16.73 -9.87
N ALA A 461 -17.85 -15.41 -9.67
CA ALA A 461 -18.14 -14.44 -10.73
C ALA A 461 -16.84 -13.97 -11.38
N ASP A 462 -16.78 -13.95 -12.71
CA ASP A 462 -15.64 -13.44 -13.47
C ASP A 462 -15.33 -11.98 -13.11
N VAL A 463 -14.07 -11.69 -12.83
CA VAL A 463 -13.60 -10.32 -12.62
C VAL A 463 -13.43 -9.65 -13.99
N SER A 464 -14.27 -8.66 -14.29
CA SER A 464 -14.25 -7.93 -15.57
C SER A 464 -13.51 -6.58 -15.52
N THR A 465 -13.10 -6.13 -14.33
CA THR A 465 -12.34 -4.88 -14.15
C THR A 465 -10.85 -5.08 -14.43
N ARG A 466 -10.54 -5.60 -15.62
CA ARG A 466 -9.20 -5.91 -16.10
C ARG A 466 -9.11 -5.74 -17.61
N ASN A 467 -7.90 -5.56 -18.12
CA ASN A 467 -7.66 -5.40 -19.55
C ASN A 467 -6.48 -6.30 -19.98
N PRO A 468 -6.70 -7.24 -20.91
CA PRO A 468 -8.02 -7.62 -21.44
C PRO A 468 -8.85 -8.38 -20.38
N ASP A 469 -10.17 -8.44 -20.57
CA ASP A 469 -11.15 -9.12 -19.71
C ASP A 469 -11.56 -10.49 -20.26
N HIS A 470 -10.58 -11.28 -20.72
CA HIS A 470 -10.85 -12.60 -21.29
C HIS A 470 -11.47 -13.56 -20.27
N THR A 471 -12.63 -14.12 -20.59
CA THR A 471 -13.32 -15.15 -19.78
C THR A 471 -12.57 -16.49 -19.72
N ASN A 472 -11.54 -16.66 -20.56
CA ASN A 472 -10.61 -17.78 -20.55
C ASN A 472 -9.18 -17.23 -20.54
N THR A 473 -8.45 -17.48 -19.46
CA THR A 473 -7.10 -16.96 -19.20
C THR A 473 -5.98 -17.92 -19.59
N LEU A 474 -6.31 -19.03 -20.28
CA LEU A 474 -5.39 -20.05 -20.78
C LEU A 474 -4.45 -20.60 -19.71
N GLY A 475 -5.02 -21.29 -18.74
CA GLY A 475 -4.29 -21.95 -17.67
C GLY A 475 -3.94 -21.05 -16.48
N TYR A 476 -4.23 -19.74 -16.52
CA TYR A 476 -3.89 -18.85 -15.40
C TYR A 476 -5.08 -18.61 -14.48
N ASP A 477 -5.02 -19.10 -13.25
CA ASP A 477 -6.12 -18.99 -12.30
C ASP A 477 -5.77 -18.10 -11.11
N ALA A 478 -6.71 -17.21 -10.75
CA ALA A 478 -6.60 -16.39 -9.55
C ALA A 478 -7.99 -16.20 -8.93
N ASP A 479 -8.37 -17.15 -8.10
CA ASP A 479 -9.74 -17.26 -7.59
C ASP A 479 -9.82 -17.05 -6.08
N ILE A 480 -10.87 -16.35 -5.67
CA ILE A 480 -11.31 -16.29 -4.28
C ILE A 480 -12.73 -16.85 -4.19
N VAL A 481 -12.92 -17.81 -3.30
CA VAL A 481 -14.16 -18.54 -3.07
C VAL A 481 -14.66 -18.31 -1.64
N ARG A 482 -15.97 -18.26 -1.49
CA ARG A 482 -16.62 -18.14 -0.18
C ARG A 482 -17.09 -19.51 0.25
N LEU A 483 -16.72 -19.92 1.47
CA LEU A 483 -17.30 -21.12 2.06
C LEU A 483 -18.77 -20.87 2.41
N SER A 484 -19.67 -21.56 1.73
CA SER A 484 -21.07 -21.66 2.15
C SER A 484 -21.13 -22.51 3.42
N ASN A 485 -21.26 -21.88 4.59
CA ASN A 485 -21.22 -22.55 5.89
C ASN A 485 -22.57 -22.43 6.64
N PRO A 486 -23.69 -22.91 6.06
CA PRO A 486 -25.00 -22.80 6.70
C PRO A 486 -25.00 -23.54 8.04
N SER A 487 -25.52 -22.88 9.08
CA SER A 487 -25.59 -23.38 10.45
C SER A 487 -24.24 -23.89 11.01
N ASN A 488 -23.11 -23.38 10.50
CA ASN A 488 -21.76 -23.76 10.89
C ASN A 488 -21.47 -25.28 10.80
N THR A 489 -22.06 -25.94 9.81
CA THR A 489 -21.95 -27.39 9.61
C THR A 489 -20.62 -27.85 9.02
N ILE A 490 -19.87 -26.96 8.35
CA ILE A 490 -18.57 -27.27 7.74
C ILE A 490 -17.42 -26.79 8.62
N LEU A 491 -17.46 -25.54 9.08
CA LEU A 491 -16.59 -25.03 10.14
C LEU A 491 -17.44 -24.57 11.31
N GLY A 492 -17.33 -25.30 12.41
CA GLY A 492 -18.07 -25.05 13.64
C GLY A 492 -17.60 -23.82 14.42
N ASN A 493 -18.40 -23.46 15.42
CA ASN A 493 -17.99 -22.55 16.49
C ASN A 493 -16.92 -23.21 17.39
N ASN A 494 -16.13 -22.39 18.09
CA ASN A 494 -15.08 -22.85 19.01
C ASN A 494 -14.05 -23.79 18.36
N LYS A 495 -13.54 -23.41 17.18
CA LYS A 495 -12.55 -24.16 16.42
C LYS A 495 -11.28 -23.33 16.23
N THR A 496 -10.15 -24.03 16.16
CA THR A 496 -8.82 -23.40 16.14
C THR A 496 -7.91 -23.88 15.01
N SER A 497 -8.38 -24.87 14.23
CA SER A 497 -7.61 -25.47 13.15
C SER A 497 -8.52 -25.99 12.04
N ALA A 498 -8.01 -25.88 10.82
CA ALA A 498 -8.61 -26.37 9.59
C ALA A 498 -7.52 -26.64 8.56
N ARG A 499 -7.91 -27.14 7.39
CA ARG A 499 -7.00 -27.32 6.26
C ARG A 499 -7.69 -27.02 4.94
N ILE A 500 -6.88 -26.52 4.00
CA ILE A 500 -7.20 -26.51 2.58
C ILE A 500 -6.52 -27.70 1.93
N ARG A 501 -7.21 -28.34 0.99
CA ARG A 501 -6.65 -29.32 0.08
C ARG A 501 -6.77 -28.84 -1.34
N ILE A 502 -5.66 -28.92 -2.07
CA ILE A 502 -5.59 -28.73 -3.51
C ILE A 502 -5.23 -30.09 -4.12
N SER A 503 -5.93 -30.56 -5.15
CA SER A 503 -5.68 -31.91 -5.69
C SER A 503 -5.98 -32.02 -7.18
N SER A 504 -5.39 -33.05 -7.80
CA SER A 504 -5.73 -33.52 -9.14
C SER A 504 -6.05 -35.03 -9.05
N PRO A 505 -7.24 -35.49 -9.47
CA PRO A 505 -7.60 -36.90 -9.47
C PRO A 505 -6.78 -37.71 -10.49
N SER A 506 -6.57 -39.00 -10.22
CA SER A 506 -5.80 -39.88 -11.12
C SER A 506 -6.46 -40.13 -12.48
N SER A 507 -7.79 -40.00 -12.55
CA SER A 507 -8.56 -40.15 -13.79
C SER A 507 -9.24 -38.83 -14.11
N GLY A 508 -9.03 -38.33 -15.32
CA GLY A 508 -9.58 -37.04 -15.77
C GLY A 508 -8.85 -35.81 -15.23
N GLY A 509 -7.84 -35.99 -14.37
CA GLY A 509 -7.04 -34.88 -13.85
C GLY A 509 -5.87 -34.46 -14.71
N GLU A 510 -5.30 -33.31 -14.34
CA GLU A 510 -4.23 -32.63 -15.07
C GLU A 510 -3.01 -32.32 -14.19
N ASN A 511 -1.99 -31.72 -14.81
CA ASN A 511 -0.88 -31.11 -14.08
C ASN A 511 -1.13 -29.61 -13.99
N PHE A 512 -1.04 -29.06 -12.78
CA PHE A 512 -1.03 -27.61 -12.58
C PHE A 512 -0.04 -27.22 -11.48
N PHE A 513 0.29 -25.94 -11.41
CA PHE A 513 1.31 -25.39 -10.50
C PHE A 513 0.66 -24.42 -9.53
N LEU A 514 0.75 -24.72 -8.25
CA LEU A 514 0.22 -23.89 -7.17
C LEU A 514 1.30 -22.95 -6.65
N GLN A 515 0.99 -21.66 -6.51
CA GLN A 515 1.92 -20.66 -5.97
C GLN A 515 1.45 -20.06 -4.65
N VAL A 516 0.17 -19.67 -4.57
CA VAL A 516 -0.39 -18.95 -3.42
C VAL A 516 -1.68 -19.60 -2.98
N VAL A 517 -1.88 -19.66 -1.66
CA VAL A 517 -3.18 -19.97 -1.04
C VAL A 517 -3.46 -18.95 0.05
N THR A 518 -4.68 -18.44 0.11
CA THR A 518 -5.09 -17.46 1.12
C THR A 518 -6.25 -17.98 1.96
N SER A 519 -6.30 -17.53 3.21
CA SER A 519 -7.40 -17.83 4.13
C SER A 519 -7.81 -16.60 4.92
N SER A 520 -9.12 -16.39 5.00
CA SER A 520 -9.77 -15.31 5.74
C SER A 520 -10.92 -15.91 6.56
N ILE A 521 -10.72 -16.07 7.87
CA ILE A 521 -11.67 -16.74 8.76
C ILE A 521 -12.12 -15.77 9.85
N SER A 522 -13.42 -15.59 10.04
CA SER A 522 -13.96 -14.77 11.14
C SER A 522 -13.51 -15.31 12.50
N VAL A 523 -13.05 -14.43 13.39
CA VAL A 523 -12.53 -14.81 14.71
C VAL A 523 -13.32 -14.22 15.86
N MET A 524 -13.13 -14.81 17.04
CA MET A 524 -13.49 -14.26 18.33
C MET A 524 -12.31 -13.48 18.93
N ASN A 525 -12.37 -12.15 18.91
CA ASN A 525 -11.47 -11.29 19.67
C ASN A 525 -12.16 -9.95 19.98
N PRO A 526 -11.80 -9.26 21.08
CA PRO A 526 -12.11 -7.85 21.24
C PRO A 526 -11.26 -7.03 20.27
N THR A 527 -11.75 -5.87 19.85
CA THR A 527 -11.00 -4.88 19.07
C THR A 527 -11.62 -3.53 19.26
N PHE A 528 -10.81 -2.48 19.35
CA PHE A 528 -11.25 -1.13 19.65
C PHE A 528 -10.86 -0.16 18.54
N ASN A 529 -11.84 0.62 18.08
CA ASN A 529 -11.55 1.88 17.39
C ASN A 529 -11.41 2.95 18.48
N VAL A 530 -10.20 3.47 18.68
CA VAL A 530 -9.90 4.46 19.72
C VAL A 530 -9.79 5.83 19.06
N VAL A 531 -10.89 6.57 19.00
CA VAL A 531 -10.92 7.91 18.40
C VAL A 531 -10.43 8.92 19.41
N LYS A 532 -9.40 9.68 19.04
CA LYS A 532 -8.85 10.76 19.85
C LYS A 532 -9.03 12.11 19.17
N SER A 533 -9.48 13.09 19.93
CA SER A 533 -9.58 14.49 19.52
C SER A 533 -8.93 15.42 20.53
N ALA A 534 -8.55 16.60 20.06
CA ALA A 534 -7.93 17.64 20.85
C ALA A 534 -8.66 18.95 20.57
N THR A 535 -9.21 19.56 21.62
CA THR A 535 -9.92 20.83 21.53
C THR A 535 -9.12 21.89 22.26
N ASP A 536 -8.74 22.95 21.55
CA ASP A 536 -8.20 24.14 22.18
C ASP A 536 -9.30 24.91 22.93
N LEU A 537 -9.08 25.15 24.23
CA LEU A 537 -10.04 25.78 25.12
C LEU A 537 -9.96 27.30 25.13
N SER A 538 -8.87 27.92 24.67
CA SER A 538 -8.77 29.38 24.49
C SER A 538 -9.52 29.82 23.24
N GLY A 539 -9.48 29.00 22.19
CA GLY A 539 -10.14 29.21 20.92
C GLY A 539 -9.29 30.03 19.95
N GLY A 540 -9.42 29.73 18.66
CA GLY A 540 -8.57 30.33 17.62
C GLY A 540 -7.43 29.41 17.21
N ALA A 541 -6.27 30.00 16.92
CA ALA A 541 -5.05 29.22 16.65
C ALA A 541 -4.42 28.81 17.99
N LEU A 542 -3.86 27.60 18.05
CA LEU A 542 -3.21 27.12 19.27
C LEU A 542 -1.94 27.92 19.56
N LEU A 543 -1.87 28.58 20.71
CA LEU A 543 -0.73 29.40 21.13
C LEU A 543 0.08 28.75 22.27
N PRO A 544 1.35 29.17 22.48
CA PRO A 544 2.12 28.74 23.64
C PRO A 544 1.40 29.08 24.95
N GLY A 545 1.31 28.10 25.85
CA GLY A 545 0.62 28.24 27.13
C GLY A 545 -0.89 27.94 27.11
N ASP A 546 -1.50 27.70 25.95
CA ASP A 546 -2.91 27.34 25.85
C ASP A 546 -3.22 25.96 26.44
N SER A 547 -4.50 25.72 26.76
CA SER A 547 -4.97 24.44 27.28
C SER A 547 -5.68 23.62 26.22
N LEU A 548 -5.18 22.42 25.96
CA LEU A 548 -5.86 21.42 25.14
C LEU A 548 -6.67 20.46 26.02
N LEU A 549 -7.91 20.22 25.63
CA LEU A 549 -8.72 19.10 26.13
C LEU A 549 -8.55 17.92 25.19
N TYR A 550 -7.93 16.84 25.67
CA TYR A 550 -7.94 15.57 24.98
C TYR A 550 -9.21 14.79 25.33
N THR A 551 -9.87 14.28 24.30
CA THR A 551 -11.04 13.39 24.43
C THR A 551 -10.72 12.08 23.71
N ILE A 552 -10.87 10.96 24.41
CA ILE A 552 -10.64 9.62 23.87
C ILE A 552 -11.95 8.84 23.98
N ILE A 553 -12.51 8.50 22.83
CA ILE A 553 -13.72 7.70 22.70
C ILE A 553 -13.31 6.33 22.18
N TYR A 554 -13.77 5.28 22.83
CA TYR A 554 -13.42 3.91 22.44
C TYR A 554 -14.65 3.01 22.56
N GLN A 555 -14.75 2.07 21.62
CA GLN A 555 -15.83 1.09 21.58
C GLN A 555 -15.23 -0.29 21.29
N ASN A 556 -15.66 -1.31 22.03
CA ASN A 556 -15.32 -2.69 21.69
C ASN A 556 -16.16 -3.10 20.47
N ASN A 557 -15.56 -3.04 19.30
CA ASN A 557 -16.17 -3.43 18.03
C ASN A 557 -15.98 -4.93 17.73
N GLY A 558 -15.25 -5.64 18.60
CA GLY A 558 -14.96 -7.04 18.44
C GLY A 558 -16.13 -7.97 18.75
N THR A 559 -15.82 -9.26 18.71
CA THR A 559 -16.77 -10.36 18.92
C THR A 559 -16.57 -11.05 20.25
N ASP A 560 -15.56 -10.65 21.03
CA ASP A 560 -15.32 -11.10 22.41
C ASP A 560 -15.48 -9.95 23.40
N THR A 561 -15.79 -10.30 24.64
CA THR A 561 -15.70 -9.37 25.78
C THR A 561 -14.23 -9.13 26.11
N SER A 562 -13.83 -7.88 26.27
CA SER A 562 -12.50 -7.57 26.83
C SER A 562 -12.54 -7.58 28.36
N ILE A 563 -11.43 -7.96 28.99
CA ILE A 563 -11.19 -7.88 30.43
C ILE A 563 -9.83 -7.20 30.68
N HIS A 564 -9.60 -6.71 31.90
CA HIS A 564 -8.38 -5.96 32.25
C HIS A 564 -8.15 -4.78 31.30
N THR A 565 -9.23 -4.08 30.93
CA THR A 565 -9.22 -3.04 29.90
C THR A 565 -8.67 -1.74 30.48
N VAL A 566 -7.59 -1.22 29.90
CA VAL A 566 -6.89 -0.01 30.36
C VAL A 566 -6.56 0.89 29.18
N VAL A 567 -6.94 2.17 29.26
CA VAL A 567 -6.53 3.21 28.32
C VAL A 567 -5.33 3.94 28.92
N LEU A 568 -4.26 4.08 28.14
CA LEU A 568 -3.04 4.79 28.52
C LEU A 568 -2.74 5.89 27.50
N ASP A 569 -2.23 7.02 27.99
CA ASP A 569 -1.89 8.15 27.14
C ASP A 569 -0.68 8.90 27.71
N SER A 570 0.43 8.86 26.98
CA SER A 570 1.67 9.54 27.38
C SER A 570 1.59 11.01 27.05
N ILE A 571 1.89 11.87 28.01
CA ILE A 571 1.86 13.31 27.80
C ILE A 571 3.05 13.70 26.92
N PRO A 572 2.82 14.40 25.79
CA PRO A 572 3.90 14.88 24.93
C PRO A 572 4.88 15.75 25.72
N TYR A 573 6.17 15.69 25.39
CA TYR A 573 7.20 16.44 26.11
C TYR A 573 7.08 17.97 25.94
N ASN A 574 6.43 18.43 24.87
CA ASN A 574 6.08 19.83 24.63
C ASN A 574 4.70 20.22 25.19
N ALA A 575 4.12 19.37 26.05
CA ALA A 575 2.90 19.62 26.78
C ALA A 575 3.02 19.18 28.25
N ILE A 576 2.11 19.69 29.07
CA ILE A 576 2.15 19.53 30.52
C ILE A 576 0.78 19.08 31.00
N TYR A 577 0.70 17.98 31.74
CA TYR A 577 -0.57 17.53 32.32
C TYR A 577 -1.14 18.57 33.30
N LYS A 578 -2.45 18.82 33.22
CA LYS A 578 -3.17 19.68 34.17
C LYS A 578 -3.84 18.82 35.23
N ALA A 579 -3.32 18.90 36.45
CA ALA A 579 -3.83 18.13 37.60
C ALA A 579 -5.33 18.35 37.88
N GLY A 580 -6.01 17.30 38.33
CA GLY A 580 -7.42 17.28 38.70
C GLY A 580 -8.38 17.34 37.51
N THR A 581 -7.93 16.93 36.32
CA THR A 581 -8.72 17.04 35.08
C THR A 581 -9.14 15.71 34.48
N LEU A 582 -8.80 14.58 35.12
CA LEU A 582 -9.23 13.26 34.65
C LEU A 582 -10.74 13.12 34.78
N THR A 583 -11.39 12.69 33.70
CA THR A 583 -12.80 12.25 33.77
C THR A 583 -13.01 10.95 33.04
N VAL A 584 -13.93 10.14 33.56
CA VAL A 584 -14.45 8.93 32.92
C VAL A 584 -15.95 9.11 32.76
N ASN A 585 -16.44 9.11 31.53
CA ASN A 585 -17.84 9.39 31.17
C ASN A 585 -18.36 10.70 31.78
N GLY A 586 -17.50 11.73 31.81
CA GLY A 586 -17.81 13.05 32.36
C GLY A 586 -17.79 13.13 33.90
N ILE A 587 -17.55 12.02 34.60
CA ILE A 587 -17.39 11.98 36.06
C ILE A 587 -15.93 12.20 36.41
N SER A 588 -15.64 13.21 37.23
CA SER A 588 -14.29 13.51 37.71
C SER A 588 -13.68 12.34 38.47
N LYS A 589 -12.37 12.19 38.30
CA LYS A 589 -11.50 11.25 39.01
C LYS A 589 -10.34 11.98 39.66
N THR A 590 -9.74 11.35 40.65
CA THR A 590 -8.54 11.86 41.32
C THR A 590 -7.28 11.49 40.54
N ASP A 591 -6.19 12.20 40.79
CA ASP A 591 -4.91 11.96 40.12
C ASP A 591 -4.03 10.94 40.88
N ALA A 592 -4.40 10.62 42.12
CA ALA A 592 -3.60 9.80 43.02
C ALA A 592 -3.62 8.34 42.57
N SER A 593 -2.56 7.61 42.92
CA SER A 593 -2.48 6.20 42.55
C SER A 593 -3.24 5.32 43.53
N GLY A 594 -4.05 4.41 43.00
CA GLY A 594 -4.70 3.34 43.78
C GLY A 594 -5.94 3.75 44.58
N ASP A 595 -6.44 4.99 44.47
CA ASP A 595 -7.65 5.45 45.15
C ASP A 595 -8.92 5.29 44.29
N ASP A 596 -8.84 5.57 42.98
CA ASP A 596 -9.92 5.34 42.02
C ASP A 596 -9.43 4.75 40.68
N ILE A 597 -10.32 4.68 39.69
CA ILE A 597 -10.08 4.02 38.40
C ILE A 597 -9.19 4.82 37.43
N ALA A 598 -8.78 6.04 37.75
CA ALA A 598 -7.86 6.84 36.95
C ALA A 598 -6.71 7.37 37.80
N GLU A 599 -5.57 7.66 37.19
CA GLU A 599 -4.42 8.27 37.87
C GLU A 599 -3.53 9.02 36.87
N TYR A 600 -2.72 9.94 37.38
CA TYR A 600 -1.56 10.48 36.65
C TYR A 600 -0.28 9.80 37.15
N ASP A 601 0.29 8.94 36.30
CA ASP A 601 1.55 8.27 36.55
C ASP A 601 2.71 9.23 36.21
N ALA A 602 3.10 10.04 37.19
CA ALA A 602 4.17 11.02 37.06
C ALA A 602 5.54 10.39 36.72
N THR A 603 5.77 9.12 37.09
CA THR A 603 7.05 8.43 36.81
C THR A 603 7.20 8.17 35.31
N ASN A 604 6.11 7.81 34.64
CA ASN A 604 6.10 7.53 33.21
C ASN A 604 5.51 8.68 32.37
N ASN A 605 5.20 9.82 33.00
CA ASN A 605 4.55 10.99 32.41
C ASN A 605 3.33 10.62 31.53
N ARG A 606 2.37 9.89 32.11
CA ARG A 606 1.18 9.43 31.39
C ARG A 606 -0.06 9.44 32.28
N VAL A 607 -1.22 9.51 31.66
CA VAL A 607 -2.49 9.21 32.33
C VAL A 607 -2.87 7.75 32.12
N VAL A 608 -3.48 7.15 33.13
CA VAL A 608 -3.92 5.76 33.11
C VAL A 608 -5.39 5.71 33.51
N PHE A 609 -6.22 5.07 32.68
CA PHE A 609 -7.64 4.87 32.96
C PHE A 609 -7.96 3.37 32.93
N ARG A 610 -8.43 2.82 34.05
CA ARG A 610 -8.94 1.46 34.18
C ARG A 610 -10.44 1.49 33.87
N VAL A 611 -10.84 0.91 32.75
CA VAL A 611 -12.17 1.19 32.15
C VAL A 611 -13.05 -0.06 32.08
N GLY A 612 -14.36 0.15 31.95
CA GLY A 612 -15.36 -0.92 31.86
C GLY A 612 -15.94 -1.40 33.19
N THR A 613 -16.96 -2.25 33.09
CA THR A 613 -17.73 -2.73 34.24
C THR A 613 -16.85 -3.55 35.19
N GLY A 614 -16.87 -3.21 36.48
CA GLY A 614 -16.08 -3.87 37.51
C GLY A 614 -14.61 -3.43 37.58
N ALA A 615 -14.23 -2.36 36.89
CA ALA A 615 -12.93 -1.73 37.07
C ALA A 615 -12.74 -1.26 38.53
N THR A 616 -11.53 -1.41 39.05
CA THR A 616 -11.12 -0.95 40.38
C THR A 616 -9.90 -0.06 40.25
N SER A 617 -9.38 0.44 41.38
CA SER A 617 -8.16 1.25 41.37
C SER A 617 -6.89 0.48 41.02
N ALA A 618 -6.95 -0.85 40.99
CA ALA A 618 -5.81 -1.70 40.62
C ALA A 618 -5.99 -2.39 39.27
N VAL A 619 -7.23 -2.72 38.87
CA VAL A 619 -7.50 -3.63 37.75
C VAL A 619 -8.54 -3.05 36.78
N GLY A 620 -8.24 -3.12 35.48
CA GLY A 620 -9.19 -2.76 34.41
C GLY A 620 -10.43 -3.67 34.35
N GLY A 621 -11.55 -3.12 33.94
CA GLY A 621 -12.85 -3.79 33.92
C GLY A 621 -13.15 -4.56 32.64
N GLN A 622 -14.41 -4.96 32.51
CA GLN A 622 -14.95 -5.70 31.37
C GLN A 622 -15.69 -4.78 30.39
N MET A 623 -15.41 -4.92 29.08
CA MET A 623 -16.19 -4.28 28.01
C MET A 623 -16.77 -5.33 27.09
N ILE A 624 -18.09 -5.52 27.14
CA ILE A 624 -18.81 -6.42 26.23
C ILE A 624 -18.78 -5.85 24.79
N PRO A 625 -19.01 -6.67 23.75
CA PRO A 625 -19.17 -6.16 22.39
C PRO A 625 -20.20 -5.02 22.32
N ASN A 626 -19.86 -3.97 21.57
CA ASN A 626 -20.56 -2.70 21.40
C ASN A 626 -20.62 -1.78 22.63
N ALA A 627 -20.04 -2.16 23.78
CA ALA A 627 -19.84 -1.22 24.86
C ALA A 627 -18.86 -0.12 24.42
N ASN A 628 -19.19 1.13 24.73
CA ASN A 628 -18.38 2.30 24.49
C ASN A 628 -18.33 3.15 25.76
N ASP A 629 -17.23 3.86 25.92
CA ASP A 629 -17.01 4.82 27.01
C ASP A 629 -16.17 5.98 26.47
N THR A 630 -16.00 7.02 27.28
CA THR A 630 -15.17 8.18 26.98
C THR A 630 -14.31 8.55 28.18
N VAL A 631 -13.05 8.88 27.93
CA VAL A 631 -12.16 9.49 28.93
C VAL A 631 -11.65 10.83 28.43
N THR A 632 -11.42 11.77 29.35
CA THR A 632 -10.86 13.08 29.01
C THR A 632 -9.84 13.53 30.04
N PHE A 633 -8.93 14.37 29.59
CA PHE A 633 -7.97 15.06 30.44
C PHE A 633 -7.46 16.32 29.73
N LYS A 634 -6.90 17.26 30.48
CA LYS A 634 -6.36 18.51 29.93
C LYS A 634 -4.85 18.53 30.01
N VAL A 635 -4.23 19.11 28.99
CA VAL A 635 -2.82 19.50 29.01
C VAL A 635 -2.69 20.98 28.74
N LYS A 636 -1.59 21.58 29.20
CA LYS A 636 -1.15 22.92 28.83
C LYS A 636 0.01 22.79 27.85
N VAL A 637 -0.05 23.46 26.71
CA VAL A 637 1.07 23.57 25.77
C VAL A 637 2.22 24.31 26.44
N THR A 638 3.46 23.86 26.23
CA THR A 638 4.62 24.56 26.80
C THR A 638 4.71 26.00 26.30
N ASP A 639 5.19 26.92 27.14
CA ASP A 639 5.49 28.30 26.76
C ASP A 639 6.98 28.54 26.48
N VAL A 640 7.78 27.48 26.49
CA VAL A 640 9.25 27.53 26.37
C VAL A 640 9.70 27.56 24.91
N CYS A 641 10.39 28.64 24.53
CA CYS A 641 10.86 28.81 23.14
C CYS A 641 11.81 27.73 22.64
N SER A 642 12.82 27.35 23.43
CA SER A 642 13.83 26.35 23.01
C SER A 642 13.23 24.96 22.73
N ILE A 643 12.03 24.68 23.24
CA ILE A 643 11.27 23.48 22.89
C ILE A 643 10.42 23.71 21.64
N LEU A 644 9.63 24.79 21.60
CA LEU A 644 8.73 25.05 20.48
C LEU A 644 9.45 25.39 19.17
N GLU A 645 10.55 26.12 19.18
CA GLU A 645 11.37 26.43 17.99
C GLU A 645 11.96 25.16 17.34
N CYS A 646 12.09 24.09 18.12
CA CYS A 646 12.61 22.81 17.66
C CYS A 646 11.48 21.86 17.21
N ASP A 647 10.34 21.91 17.89
CA ASP A 647 9.16 21.09 17.60
C ASP A 647 7.86 21.85 17.92
N HIS A 648 7.28 22.43 16.88
CA HIS A 648 6.04 23.19 16.97
C HIS A 648 4.78 22.30 17.03
N ASP A 649 4.91 20.99 16.83
CA ASP A 649 3.78 20.06 16.73
C ASP A 649 3.58 19.30 18.04
N VAL A 650 2.46 19.56 18.73
CA VAL A 650 2.05 18.75 19.88
C VAL A 650 1.38 17.48 19.37
N SER A 651 2.21 16.45 19.17
CA SER A 651 1.80 15.13 18.68
C SER A 651 1.49 14.17 19.83
N ASN A 652 0.29 13.59 19.86
CA ASN A 652 -0.15 12.76 20.98
C ASN A 652 -0.97 11.54 20.52
N GLN A 653 -0.63 10.36 21.04
CA GLN A 653 -1.31 9.10 20.72
C GLN A 653 -1.58 8.29 22.00
N ALA A 654 -2.84 7.93 22.19
CA ALA A 654 -3.25 7.02 23.26
C ALA A 654 -3.22 5.57 22.74
N TYR A 655 -3.29 4.61 23.64
CA TYR A 655 -3.54 3.21 23.30
C TYR A 655 -4.36 2.53 24.39
N ILE A 656 -5.08 1.47 24.01
CA ILE A 656 -5.87 0.66 24.93
C ILE A 656 -5.30 -0.76 24.96
N THR A 657 -5.04 -1.27 26.15
CA THR A 657 -4.59 -2.65 26.38
C THR A 657 -5.69 -3.46 27.04
N TYR A 658 -5.84 -4.72 26.64
CA TYR A 658 -6.91 -5.58 27.16
C TYR A 658 -6.61 -7.05 26.89
N THR A 659 -7.40 -7.95 27.49
CA THR A 659 -7.36 -9.39 27.20
C THR A 659 -8.75 -9.87 26.78
N GLY A 660 -8.83 -10.73 25.77
CA GLY A 660 -10.10 -11.39 25.39
C GLY A 660 -10.54 -12.38 26.47
N LYS A 661 -11.77 -12.25 26.96
CA LYS A 661 -12.32 -13.11 28.02
C LYS A 661 -12.34 -14.58 27.60
N ASN A 662 -12.73 -14.84 26.36
CA ASN A 662 -12.86 -16.19 25.84
C ASN A 662 -11.66 -16.57 24.96
N SER A 663 -11.12 -15.62 24.19
CA SER A 663 -9.96 -15.88 23.34
C SER A 663 -8.65 -16.01 24.12
N GLY A 664 -8.58 -15.40 25.32
CA GLY A 664 -7.39 -15.35 26.15
C GLY A 664 -6.25 -14.50 25.57
N GLN A 665 -6.46 -13.83 24.43
CA GLN A 665 -5.44 -13.05 23.74
C GLN A 665 -5.25 -11.69 24.42
N SER A 666 -4.01 -11.35 24.77
CA SER A 666 -3.64 -9.99 25.18
C SER A 666 -3.37 -9.14 23.95
N LEU A 667 -4.08 -8.01 23.83
CA LEU A 667 -4.14 -7.20 22.63
C LEU A 667 -3.96 -5.71 22.98
N VAL A 668 -3.58 -4.93 21.97
CA VAL A 668 -3.43 -3.48 22.05
C VAL A 668 -3.98 -2.84 20.78
N ASP A 669 -4.77 -1.78 20.94
CA ASP A 669 -5.19 -0.90 19.84
C ASP A 669 -4.73 0.52 20.11
N TYR A 670 -4.25 1.20 19.06
CA TYR A 670 -3.76 2.57 19.16
C TYR A 670 -4.82 3.57 18.73
N SER A 671 -4.76 4.77 19.29
CA SER A 671 -5.66 5.83 18.90
C SER A 671 -5.39 6.34 17.49
N GLY A 672 -6.41 6.97 16.94
CA GLY A 672 -6.43 7.60 15.64
C GLY A 672 -7.43 8.74 15.60
N THR A 673 -7.56 9.36 14.43
CA THR A 673 -8.53 10.42 14.17
C THR A 673 -9.59 9.96 13.18
N LEU A 674 -10.69 10.70 13.09
CA LEU A 674 -11.70 10.49 12.04
C LEU A 674 -11.41 11.43 10.86
N VAL A 675 -11.06 10.85 9.72
CA VAL A 675 -10.84 11.58 8.46
C VAL A 675 -11.94 11.19 7.49
N ALA A 676 -12.78 12.15 7.09
CA ALA A 676 -13.95 11.92 6.24
C ALA A 676 -14.87 10.77 6.74
N GLY A 677 -14.98 10.60 8.07
CA GLY A 677 -15.78 9.55 8.70
C GLY A 677 -15.07 8.18 8.87
N CYS A 678 -13.87 8.01 8.33
CA CYS A 678 -13.07 6.80 8.49
C CYS A 678 -12.08 6.93 9.65
N PHE A 679 -11.93 5.88 10.43
CA PHE A 679 -10.92 5.80 11.49
C PHE A 679 -9.53 5.59 10.88
N VAL A 680 -8.62 6.53 11.14
CA VAL A 680 -7.23 6.47 10.68
C VAL A 680 -6.31 6.39 11.90
N PRO A 681 -5.65 5.24 12.14
CA PRO A 681 -4.70 5.09 13.23
C PRO A 681 -3.53 6.08 13.11
N GLY A 682 -3.15 6.71 14.21
CA GLY A 682 -2.06 7.68 14.23
C GLY A 682 -2.17 8.67 15.39
N PRO A 683 -1.10 9.45 15.67
CA PRO A 683 -1.20 10.54 16.62
C PRO A 683 -2.14 11.62 16.10
N ILE A 684 -2.81 12.31 17.02
CA ILE A 684 -3.35 13.64 16.71
C ILE A 684 -2.22 14.65 16.79
N VAL A 685 -2.12 15.53 15.80
CA VAL A 685 -1.07 16.54 15.68
C VAL A 685 -1.71 17.92 15.74
N ASN A 686 -1.29 18.71 16.73
CA ASN A 686 -1.75 20.08 16.93
C ASN A 686 -0.57 21.05 16.80
N THR A 687 -0.53 21.82 15.72
CA THR A 687 0.55 22.80 15.47
C THR A 687 0.36 24.05 16.31
N VAL A 688 1.39 24.42 17.06
CA VAL A 688 1.47 25.63 17.89
C VAL A 688 1.98 26.79 17.04
N THR A 689 1.30 27.93 17.13
CA THR A 689 1.62 29.16 16.38
C THR A 689 1.84 30.32 17.34
N GLY A 690 2.62 31.32 16.93
CA GLY A 690 2.85 32.53 17.74
C GLY A 690 4.13 32.52 18.56
N ASN A 691 4.32 33.60 19.33
CA ASN A 691 5.55 33.84 20.10
C ASN A 691 5.50 33.12 21.45
N CYS A 692 6.62 32.50 21.80
CA CYS A 692 6.86 31.82 23.07
C CYS A 692 7.64 32.73 24.04
N GLY A 693 7.74 32.32 25.31
CA GLY A 693 8.56 32.97 26.32
C GLY A 693 9.95 32.34 26.46
N THR A 694 10.97 33.17 26.69
CA THR A 694 12.29 32.71 27.12
C THR A 694 12.34 32.59 28.64
N ARG A 695 12.84 31.47 29.17
CA ARG A 695 13.10 31.29 30.61
C ARG A 695 14.58 31.50 30.88
N ASN A 696 14.88 32.29 31.92
CA ASN A 696 16.25 32.63 32.29
C ASN A 696 16.68 31.90 33.56
N ASP A 697 18.00 31.69 33.68
CA ASP A 697 18.62 31.30 34.95
C ASP A 697 18.22 32.29 36.05
N THR A 698 17.90 31.75 37.22
CA THR A 698 17.32 32.51 38.33
C THR A 698 18.19 32.39 39.57
N THR A 699 18.47 33.51 40.24
CA THR A 699 19.01 33.49 41.61
C THR A 699 17.85 33.67 42.58
N VAL A 700 17.76 32.78 43.57
CA VAL A 700 16.71 32.81 44.60
C VAL A 700 17.35 32.83 45.97
N VAL A 701 16.85 33.69 46.85
CA VAL A 701 17.30 33.83 48.23
C VAL A 701 16.12 33.51 49.13
N ASN A 702 16.32 32.76 50.21
CA ASN A 702 15.29 32.60 51.23
C ASN A 702 14.98 33.97 51.88
N VAL A 703 13.74 34.14 52.34
CA VAL A 703 13.30 35.35 53.05
C VAL A 703 13.09 35.00 54.51
N CYS A 704 13.68 35.76 55.44
CA CYS A 704 13.50 35.52 56.87
C CYS A 704 12.01 35.64 57.29
N PRO A 705 11.53 34.84 58.26
CA PRO A 705 12.26 33.88 59.11
C PRO A 705 12.63 32.55 58.47
N ALA A 706 12.24 32.28 57.21
CA ALA A 706 12.41 30.96 56.65
C ALA A 706 13.89 30.65 56.40
N THR A 707 14.45 29.68 57.12
CA THR A 707 15.82 29.15 56.90
C THR A 707 15.89 28.14 55.75
N THR A 708 14.81 28.04 54.95
CA THR A 708 14.72 27.09 53.83
C THR A 708 14.04 27.73 52.63
N TYR A 709 14.27 27.16 51.45
CA TYR A 709 13.61 27.54 50.21
C TYR A 709 13.03 26.33 49.48
N THR A 710 11.83 26.46 48.93
CA THR A 710 11.21 25.42 48.09
C THR A 710 11.17 25.92 46.65
N LEU A 711 11.74 25.16 45.71
CA LEU A 711 11.76 25.59 44.31
C LEU A 711 10.33 25.78 43.77
N PRO A 712 10.07 26.83 42.98
CA PRO A 712 8.73 27.14 42.48
C PRO A 712 8.34 26.24 41.29
N ALA A 713 8.23 24.93 41.53
CA ALA A 713 8.00 23.92 40.49
C ALA A 713 6.77 24.20 39.63
N ALA A 714 5.73 24.81 40.22
CA ALA A 714 4.51 25.21 39.52
C ALA A 714 4.74 26.23 38.38
N ASN A 715 5.86 26.97 38.42
CA ASN A 715 6.23 27.94 37.38
C ASN A 715 7.07 27.31 36.25
N TYR A 716 7.51 26.06 36.42
CA TYR A 716 8.40 25.31 35.52
C TYR A 716 7.85 23.90 35.26
N THR A 717 6.53 23.79 35.21
CA THR A 717 5.83 22.52 35.01
C THR A 717 6.29 21.86 33.70
N GLY A 718 6.54 20.56 33.71
CA GLY A 718 7.14 19.82 32.59
C GLY A 718 8.66 19.64 32.67
N TYR A 719 9.37 20.48 33.44
CA TYR A 719 10.79 20.25 33.73
C TYR A 719 10.96 19.22 34.86
N LEU A 720 11.99 18.39 34.73
CA LEU A 720 12.52 17.60 35.84
C LEU A 720 13.59 18.40 36.57
N PHE A 721 13.59 18.31 37.89
CA PHE A 721 14.54 19.06 38.72
C PHE A 721 15.69 18.16 39.17
N TYR A 722 16.90 18.72 39.22
CA TYR A 722 18.13 18.02 39.58
C TYR A 722 18.98 18.86 40.53
N ARG A 723 19.65 18.20 41.47
CA ARG A 723 20.58 18.84 42.41
C ARG A 723 22.00 19.01 41.87
N ALA A 724 22.33 18.33 40.77
CA ALA A 724 23.65 18.37 40.13
C ALA A 724 23.59 17.79 38.70
N GLN A 725 24.61 18.10 37.89
CA GLN A 725 24.89 17.39 36.65
C GLN A 725 25.82 16.18 36.91
N PRO A 726 25.75 15.11 36.10
CA PRO A 726 24.86 14.92 34.94
C PRO A 726 23.40 14.65 35.34
N PHE A 727 22.44 14.98 34.46
CA PHE A 727 21.00 14.79 34.67
C PHE A 727 20.61 13.30 34.63
N THR A 728 20.86 12.62 35.73
CA THR A 728 20.62 11.18 35.92
C THR A 728 19.59 10.97 37.03
N PRO A 729 18.90 9.82 37.08
CA PRO A 729 17.98 9.51 38.17
C PRO A 729 18.60 9.66 39.57
N ALA A 730 19.91 9.40 39.70
CA ALA A 730 20.63 9.59 40.95
C ALA A 730 20.64 11.05 41.43
N ASN A 731 20.61 12.03 40.51
CA ASN A 731 20.66 13.46 40.80
C ASN A 731 19.28 14.14 40.81
N LEU A 732 18.19 13.39 40.58
CA LEU A 732 16.83 13.92 40.58
C LEU A 732 16.51 14.57 41.95
N PHE A 733 15.84 15.71 41.92
CA PHE A 733 15.45 16.48 43.08
C PHE A 733 13.92 16.56 43.16
N ASN A 734 13.35 16.14 44.28
CA ASN A 734 11.93 16.31 44.56
C ASN A 734 11.70 17.75 45.03
N THR A 735 11.00 18.54 44.23
CA THR A 735 10.75 19.96 44.51
C THR A 735 9.87 20.21 45.73
N ALA A 736 9.20 19.19 46.28
CA ALA A 736 8.52 19.30 47.57
C ALA A 736 9.50 19.27 48.78
N THR A 737 10.78 18.95 48.54
CA THR A 737 11.81 18.93 49.58
C THR A 737 12.35 20.34 49.79
N ALA A 738 12.34 20.82 51.04
CA ALA A 738 12.89 22.13 51.38
C ALA A 738 14.43 22.12 51.26
N ILE A 739 14.98 23.18 50.67
CA ILE A 739 16.43 23.39 50.52
C ILE A 739 16.93 24.15 51.74
N THR A 740 17.90 23.58 52.45
CA THR A 740 18.43 24.08 53.74
C THR A 740 19.87 24.61 53.65
N SER A 741 20.49 24.55 52.46
CA SER A 741 21.84 25.08 52.24
C SER A 741 21.97 25.68 50.85
N SER A 742 22.80 26.72 50.73
CA SER A 742 23.07 27.36 49.44
C SER A 742 23.65 26.37 48.44
N GLY A 743 23.19 26.43 47.19
CA GLY A 743 23.63 25.52 46.14
C GLY A 743 22.98 25.79 44.79
N THR A 744 23.47 25.10 43.76
CA THR A 744 22.93 25.22 42.40
C THR A 744 22.01 24.03 42.10
N TYR A 745 20.78 24.34 41.71
CA TYR A 745 19.78 23.38 41.27
C TYR A 745 19.44 23.63 39.80
N TRP A 746 18.87 22.64 39.15
CA TRP A 746 18.64 22.65 37.71
C TRP A 746 17.22 22.20 37.41
N ALA A 747 16.53 22.89 36.51
CA ALA A 747 15.37 22.37 35.81
C ALA A 747 15.81 21.98 34.40
N PHE A 748 15.49 20.76 33.98
CA PHE A 748 15.86 20.23 32.68
C PHE A 748 14.66 19.58 31.97
N ILE A 749 14.54 19.85 30.67
CA ILE A 749 13.56 19.22 29.79
C ILE A 749 14.23 18.84 28.47
N GLN A 750 13.86 17.69 27.90
CA GLN A 750 14.46 17.18 26.67
C GLN A 750 13.46 16.33 25.90
N SER A 751 13.47 16.49 24.58
CA SER A 751 12.77 15.62 23.62
C SER A 751 13.29 14.17 23.71
N PRO A 752 12.46 13.15 23.42
CA PRO A 752 12.90 11.75 23.45
C PRO A 752 14.10 11.44 22.53
N SER A 753 14.22 12.15 21.40
CA SER A 753 15.35 12.03 20.46
C SER A 753 16.63 12.71 20.95
N GLY A 754 16.53 13.53 22.00
CA GLY A 754 17.60 14.32 22.58
C GLY A 754 17.92 15.61 21.84
N GLY A 755 17.29 15.86 20.68
CA GLY A 755 17.58 17.00 19.79
C GLY A 755 17.13 18.35 20.33
N CYS A 756 15.92 18.40 20.89
CA CYS A 756 15.40 19.59 21.57
C CYS A 756 15.63 19.45 23.08
N LYS A 757 16.25 20.45 23.72
CA LYS A 757 16.44 20.47 25.17
C LYS A 757 16.48 21.90 25.69
N ASP A 758 16.04 22.06 26.92
CA ASP A 758 16.19 23.32 27.65
C ASP A 758 16.69 23.06 29.07
N THR A 759 17.44 24.01 29.60
CA THR A 759 18.08 23.88 30.91
C THR A 759 18.07 25.23 31.62
N ILE A 760 17.51 25.27 32.82
CA ILE A 760 17.43 26.47 33.65
C ILE A 760 18.19 26.19 34.95
N ARG A 761 19.07 27.12 35.33
CA ARG A 761 19.81 27.09 36.60
C ARG A 761 19.09 27.90 37.66
N PHE A 762 19.02 27.34 38.86
CA PHE A 762 18.62 28.03 40.08
C PHE A 762 19.83 28.14 40.99
N PHE A 763 20.30 29.37 41.22
CA PHE A 763 21.29 29.64 42.27
C PHE A 763 20.53 29.93 43.56
N VAL A 764 20.44 28.95 44.44
CA VAL A 764 19.72 29.07 45.72
C VAL A 764 20.70 29.53 46.77
N ILE A 765 20.42 30.65 47.42
CA ILE A 765 21.17 31.19 48.54
C ILE A 765 20.31 31.02 49.79
N ILE A 766 20.77 30.20 50.73
CA ILE A 766 20.21 30.11 52.08
C ILE A 766 21.08 30.99 52.99
N VAL A 767 20.53 32.13 53.36
CA VAL A 767 21.06 33.02 54.38
C VAL A 767 20.54 32.53 55.72
N ASN A 768 21.45 32.21 56.65
CA ASN A 768 21.07 32.02 58.04
C ASN A 768 20.53 33.36 58.55
N CYS A 769 19.28 33.39 58.99
CA CYS A 769 18.77 34.52 59.75
C CYS A 769 19.57 34.54 61.05
N LEU A 770 20.59 35.39 61.12
CA LEU A 770 21.14 35.83 62.38
C LEU A 770 20.08 36.77 62.92
N ASP A 771 19.24 36.20 63.78
CA ASP A 771 18.29 36.90 64.60
C ASP A 771 19.08 37.41 65.81
N ILE A 772 19.48 38.68 65.74
CA ILE A 772 19.91 39.41 66.90
C ILE A 772 18.65 40.15 67.32
N ASP A 773 18.03 39.71 68.41
CA ASP A 773 17.02 40.44 69.15
C ASP A 773 17.86 41.35 70.08
N ASP A 774 18.32 42.48 69.52
CA ASP A 774 19.31 43.35 70.19
C ASP A 774 18.73 44.00 71.47
N ASP A 775 17.39 44.03 71.61
CA ASP A 775 16.67 44.58 72.77
C ASP A 775 15.95 43.55 73.68
N ASP A 776 16.00 42.25 73.34
CA ASP A 776 15.49 41.09 74.11
C ASP A 776 13.96 41.14 74.36
N ASP A 777 13.20 41.69 73.40
CA ASP A 777 11.74 41.87 73.49
C ASP A 777 10.94 40.66 72.94
N GLY A 778 11.62 39.74 72.25
CA GLY A 778 11.07 38.52 71.67
C GLY A 778 10.52 38.67 70.24
N ILE A 779 10.74 39.81 69.58
CA ILE A 779 10.43 40.10 68.18
C ILE A 779 11.74 40.26 67.40
N PRO A 780 11.99 39.47 66.35
CA PRO A 780 13.19 39.62 65.54
C PRO A 780 13.29 40.98 64.83
N ASP A 781 14.46 41.64 64.84
CA ASP A 781 14.71 42.96 64.20
C ASP A 781 14.19 43.11 62.76
N TYR A 782 14.19 42.03 61.98
CA TYR A 782 13.72 42.08 60.58
C TYR A 782 12.18 42.16 60.45
N VAL A 783 11.45 41.96 61.55
CA VAL A 783 10.00 42.16 61.68
C VAL A 783 9.69 43.61 62.06
N GLU A 784 10.67 44.35 62.57
CA GLU A 784 10.54 45.74 62.98
C GLU A 784 10.96 46.72 61.86
N SER A 785 10.02 47.57 61.45
CA SER A 785 10.24 48.88 60.79
C SER A 785 11.34 49.01 59.72
N ASN A 786 11.58 48.02 58.87
CA ASN A 786 12.64 48.04 57.84
C ASN A 786 14.07 48.29 58.40
N GLY A 787 14.32 47.95 59.67
CA GLY A 787 15.65 47.96 60.28
C GLY A 787 16.18 49.32 60.76
N ALA A 788 15.30 50.18 61.31
CA ALA A 788 15.72 51.39 62.03
C ALA A 788 15.11 51.38 63.43
N ASP A 789 15.94 51.13 64.44
CA ASP A 789 15.63 51.27 65.87
C ASP A 789 16.07 52.66 66.32
N ALA A 790 15.14 53.41 66.94
CA ALA A 790 15.40 54.74 67.45
C ALA A 790 16.43 54.72 68.60
N PHE A 791 16.46 53.65 69.41
CA PHE A 791 17.27 53.55 70.63
C PHE A 791 18.64 52.90 70.45
N ALA A 792 18.94 52.40 69.25
CA ALA A 792 20.25 51.89 68.87
C ALA A 792 21.33 52.99 68.92
N ASP A 793 22.60 52.60 69.01
CA ASP A 793 23.77 53.49 68.88
C ASP A 793 24.58 53.01 67.67
N THR A 794 24.12 53.39 66.47
CA THR A 794 24.57 52.79 65.20
C THR A 794 26.04 53.09 64.91
N ASP A 795 26.57 54.23 65.36
CA ASP A 795 27.96 54.62 65.11
C ASP A 795 28.92 54.37 66.30
N GLY A 796 28.36 53.98 67.46
CA GLY A 796 29.09 53.52 68.64
C GLY A 796 29.72 54.65 69.46
N ASP A 797 29.21 55.88 69.32
CA ASP A 797 29.73 57.06 70.03
C ASP A 797 29.12 57.25 71.44
N GLY A 798 28.11 56.43 71.78
CA GLY A 798 27.44 56.41 73.08
C GLY A 798 26.12 57.19 73.11
N ASN A 799 25.66 57.75 71.99
CA ASN A 799 24.37 58.42 71.87
C ASN A 799 23.36 57.54 71.09
N PRO A 800 22.10 57.43 71.55
CA PRO A 800 21.06 56.76 70.77
C PRO A 800 20.77 57.50 69.44
N ASP A 801 20.47 56.77 68.37
CA ASP A 801 20.23 57.24 67.00
C ASP A 801 19.14 58.31 66.91
N PHE A 802 18.16 58.28 67.81
CA PHE A 802 17.13 59.30 67.91
C PHE A 802 17.65 60.66 68.42
N THR A 803 18.80 60.68 69.09
CA THR A 803 19.45 61.89 69.64
C THR A 803 20.84 62.15 69.10
N ASP A 804 21.37 61.27 68.25
CA ASP A 804 22.72 61.36 67.73
C ASP A 804 22.78 62.18 66.42
N PRO A 805 23.37 63.39 66.41
CA PRO A 805 23.51 64.19 65.19
C PRO A 805 24.49 63.58 64.17
N SER A 806 25.29 62.58 64.57
CA SER A 806 26.22 61.83 63.72
C SER A 806 25.50 60.80 62.86
N TYR A 807 24.31 60.36 63.28
CA TYR A 807 23.49 59.37 62.61
C TYR A 807 23.23 59.74 61.15
N ALA A 808 23.47 58.78 60.24
CA ALA A 808 23.38 59.00 58.81
C ALA A 808 21.92 59.23 58.38
N GLY A 809 21.55 60.50 58.19
CA GLY A 809 20.18 60.89 57.88
C GLY A 809 19.46 61.59 59.03
N PHE A 810 20.16 61.97 60.09
CA PHE A 810 19.62 62.81 61.16
C PHE A 810 19.04 64.11 60.61
N ILE A 811 17.75 64.32 60.86
CA ILE A 811 17.01 65.53 60.52
C ILE A 811 16.27 65.94 61.79
N ASP A 812 16.50 67.15 62.28
CA ASP A 812 15.79 67.72 63.42
C ASP A 812 15.26 69.09 62.97
N THR A 813 14.04 69.10 62.44
CA THR A 813 13.51 70.29 61.77
C THR A 813 12.95 71.31 62.76
N ASN A 814 12.51 70.86 63.94
CA ASN A 814 11.96 71.72 65.00
C ASN A 814 13.00 72.12 66.07
N ILE A 815 14.23 71.57 66.01
CA ILE A 815 15.39 71.86 66.86
C ILE A 815 15.15 71.46 68.32
N ASP A 816 14.50 70.33 68.55
CA ASP A 816 14.28 69.80 69.90
C ASP A 816 15.34 68.75 70.33
N GLY A 817 16.25 68.38 69.42
CA GLY A 817 17.30 67.42 69.66
C GLY A 817 16.90 65.96 69.39
N VAL A 818 15.72 65.72 68.85
CA VAL A 818 15.26 64.39 68.41
C VAL A 818 15.17 64.35 66.88
N ASN A 819 15.62 63.24 66.31
CA ASN A 819 15.58 63.01 64.88
C ASN A 819 14.12 62.79 64.41
N ASP A 820 13.62 63.67 63.55
CA ASP A 820 12.27 63.65 62.95
C ASP A 820 11.91 62.30 62.30
N ASN A 821 12.90 61.49 61.91
CA ASN A 821 12.66 60.14 61.39
C ASN A 821 12.09 59.19 62.46
N PHE A 822 12.32 59.49 63.74
CA PHE A 822 11.83 58.75 64.90
C PHE A 822 10.81 59.58 65.72
N ASP A 823 10.73 60.89 65.50
CA ASP A 823 9.73 61.80 66.08
C ASP A 823 8.87 62.47 64.99
N THR A 824 7.94 61.69 64.41
CA THR A 824 7.07 62.16 63.33
C THR A 824 6.05 63.24 63.74
N ASP A 825 5.71 63.36 65.02
CA ASP A 825 4.80 64.40 65.54
C ASP A 825 5.51 65.61 66.15
N LEU A 826 6.86 65.58 66.15
CA LEU A 826 7.75 66.70 66.46
C LEU A 826 7.52 67.22 67.88
N ASP A 827 7.33 66.30 68.84
CA ASP A 827 7.00 66.60 70.23
C ASP A 827 8.19 66.49 71.21
N GLY A 828 9.36 66.12 70.69
CA GLY A 828 10.62 65.97 71.42
C GLY A 828 10.77 64.63 72.12
N ILE A 829 9.92 63.66 71.78
CA ILE A 829 9.97 62.30 72.28
C ILE A 829 9.91 61.35 71.07
N PRO A 830 10.84 60.40 70.93
CA PRO A 830 10.71 59.37 69.91
C PRO A 830 9.36 58.69 70.04
N ASN A 831 8.64 58.63 68.94
CA ASN A 831 7.36 57.98 68.89
C ASN A 831 7.54 56.52 69.32
N PRO A 832 6.75 56.00 70.29
CA PRO A 832 6.86 54.61 70.69
C PRO A 832 6.57 53.70 69.49
N VAL A 833 7.45 52.72 69.28
CA VAL A 833 7.40 51.73 68.18
C VAL A 833 6.12 50.90 68.26
#